data_AF-A0A8S3TSD6-F1
#
_entry.id   AF-A0A8S3TSD6-F1
#
_cell.length_a   1.000
_cell.length_b   1.000
_cell.length_c   1.000
_cell.angle_alpha   90.00
_cell.angle_beta   90.00
_cell.angle_gamma   90.00
#
_symmetry.space_group_name_H-M   'P 1'
#
loop_
_entity.id
_entity.type
_entity.pdbx_description
1 polymer ?
#
loop_
_entity_poly.entity_id
_entity_poly.type
_entity_poly.pdbx_seq_one_letter_code
_entity_poly.pdbx_strand_id
1 'polypeptide(L)'
;MNTFNGFISDDGDVYIWDMKTRDCIHRFIDDGCTKGMSIAVSHDHNFLACGSYSGVVNIYEPSVCLKSRSPKPLKALLNLTTPCTNLVFNSTSEILAMCSDSTERAVKLVHVPSQTVFSNFPDRLDAKLRIPLCMDFSRNSGYFTVGTNKGLALLYRVKHYSNYYKACKWGQKALACDECDHWYHATCTGIDTLEYTDLANTSVSWHCVVCNTCNYSTVLYDLLDSADSNTYSVLSSNQSYASASDSLMSSPGHPQAASSPKPNKPKALPSKRQQSSLRILIINFQSIKNKRNDLQVLLESTRPDVILGTESWLSDKIHSKEIFPDSLGFNIIRRDRKGDPHGGVIIAARHDLGLTQSFCSDKTELISGNIKIGPRKSISLNCFYRPPNKQDLEYIDTAVAEIKTLREKNKNNIFLLGGDFNLPDIDWTSYDTHSNQVPAQVNQAFIRMTADLSVQQLVNKPTRGENTLDLMFTSHPGHLERCKTLPPIGNSDHDIVLLDLAAKVTRPKPTSRTINLWKKANMEGINKSLTDNFTEFQTTNFSDINAMWNKFKSIIMKAMTTYVPTKQTKERYSHPWMNTQLRKISNSKQRAYTKAKRTKNTKDWKRYKFLKAKLQKESRIAHGKYMEDIISTDHKEQPKRFWSYIKSRKQESTGIVTLKDKDGLLHSDTPTKASILNQQFQSVYTKEDIHNMPHIGPSPYPTMDNIRVSQAGVYKLLHRRCKDRLTMAYKIRNRLVDIDPSNYYKPGDSRTRGGHRIHQQRTLKDQYRYSFFPRSTREWNTLPEKATTAATLEEFKASLTILPEALTGASHT
;
A
#
# COMPACT_ATOMS: atom_id res chain seq x y z
N MET A 1 -33.02 1.81 31.56
CA MET A 1 -34.03 0.77 31.21
C MET A 1 -33.30 -0.50 30.82
N ASN A 2 -33.97 -1.66 30.85
CA ASN A 2 -33.35 -2.94 30.50
C ASN A 2 -33.04 -3.03 29.01
N THR A 3 -32.16 -3.97 28.65
CA THR A 3 -31.65 -4.22 27.30
C THR A 3 -32.81 -4.48 26.33
N PHE A 4 -33.20 -3.48 25.56
CA PHE A 4 -34.34 -3.57 24.63
C PHE A 4 -33.91 -4.34 23.38
N ASN A 5 -34.09 -5.66 23.39
CA ASN A 5 -33.83 -6.52 22.24
C ASN A 5 -35.15 -6.85 21.54
N GLY A 6 -35.36 -6.21 20.39
CA GLY A 6 -36.49 -6.46 19.50
C GLY A 6 -36.14 -7.48 18.41
N PHE A 7 -37.00 -8.48 18.21
CA PHE A 7 -36.95 -9.40 17.07
C PHE A 7 -38.20 -9.19 16.21
N ILE A 8 -38.04 -8.98 14.91
CA ILE A 8 -39.16 -8.96 13.96
C ILE A 8 -39.29 -10.34 13.30
N SER A 9 -40.54 -10.79 13.16
CA SER A 9 -40.90 -12.04 12.49
C SER A 9 -41.30 -11.82 11.03
N ASP A 10 -41.33 -12.92 10.27
CA ASP A 10 -41.81 -12.94 8.89
C ASP A 10 -43.27 -12.44 8.76
N ASP A 11 -44.10 -12.61 9.79
CA ASP A 11 -45.51 -12.18 9.81
C ASP A 11 -45.71 -10.71 10.26
N GLY A 12 -44.63 -9.97 10.54
CA GLY A 12 -44.70 -8.57 10.99
C GLY A 12 -44.93 -8.37 12.50
N ASP A 13 -45.10 -9.46 13.28
CA ASP A 13 -45.02 -9.40 14.75
C ASP A 13 -43.59 -9.03 15.19
N VAL A 14 -43.47 -8.06 16.09
CA VAL A 14 -42.24 -7.66 16.78
C VAL A 14 -42.32 -8.09 18.25
N TYR A 15 -41.33 -8.87 18.68
CA TYR A 15 -41.19 -9.42 20.03
C TYR A 15 -40.11 -8.66 20.81
N ILE A 16 -40.42 -8.18 22.01
CA ILE A 16 -39.50 -7.46 22.88
C ILE A 16 -39.12 -8.35 24.06
N TRP A 17 -37.82 -8.64 24.22
CA TRP A 17 -37.32 -9.56 25.25
C TRP A 17 -36.47 -8.85 26.30
N ASP A 18 -36.62 -9.27 27.57
CA ASP A 18 -35.66 -8.93 28.63
C ASP A 18 -34.59 -10.03 28.68
N MET A 19 -33.36 -9.71 28.31
CA MET A 19 -32.26 -10.70 28.34
C MET A 19 -31.84 -11.10 29.76
N LYS A 20 -32.18 -10.32 30.80
CA LYS A 20 -31.83 -10.64 32.19
C LYS A 20 -32.73 -11.72 32.76
N THR A 21 -34.04 -11.61 32.54
CA THR A 21 -35.01 -12.63 32.98
C THR A 21 -35.18 -13.75 31.95
N ARG A 22 -34.85 -13.48 30.69
CA ARG A 22 -35.05 -14.32 29.50
C ARG A 22 -36.51 -14.48 29.09
N ASP A 23 -37.36 -13.51 29.43
CA ASP A 23 -38.78 -13.49 29.10
C ASP A 23 -39.10 -12.55 27.94
N CYS A 24 -40.13 -12.90 27.17
CA CYS A 24 -40.75 -11.99 26.21
C CYS A 24 -41.65 -11.01 26.97
N ILE A 25 -41.19 -9.77 27.17
CA ILE A 25 -41.91 -8.72 27.89
C ILE A 25 -43.21 -8.37 27.18
N HIS A 26 -43.15 -8.20 25.85
CA HIS A 26 -44.27 -7.71 25.06
C HIS A 26 -44.16 -8.11 23.58
N ARG A 27 -45.30 -8.07 22.89
CA ARG A 27 -45.40 -8.31 21.44
C ARG A 27 -46.38 -7.32 20.81
N PHE A 28 -45.98 -6.72 19.70
CA PHE A 28 -46.81 -5.82 18.91
C PHE A 28 -46.66 -6.08 17.40
N ILE A 29 -47.62 -5.63 16.60
CA ILE A 29 -47.62 -5.76 15.13
C ILE A 29 -47.08 -4.47 14.50
N ASP A 30 -46.15 -4.58 13.56
CA ASP A 30 -45.63 -3.45 12.77
C ASP A 30 -46.68 -2.96 11.75
N ASP A 31 -47.08 -1.69 11.86
CA ASP A 31 -48.19 -1.06 11.12
C ASP A 31 -47.99 -1.11 9.60
N GLY A 32 -48.90 -1.80 8.90
CA GLY A 32 -48.82 -2.00 7.45
C GLY A 32 -47.68 -2.91 6.97
N CYS A 33 -46.97 -3.60 7.88
CA CYS A 33 -45.91 -4.53 7.52
C CYS A 33 -46.49 -5.82 6.96
N THR A 34 -46.11 -6.17 5.72
CA THR A 34 -46.54 -7.40 5.05
C THR A 34 -45.59 -8.56 5.29
N LYS A 35 -44.31 -8.26 5.50
CA LYS A 35 -43.27 -9.18 5.96
C LYS A 35 -42.11 -8.39 6.56
N GLY A 36 -41.72 -8.75 7.78
CA GLY A 36 -40.54 -8.20 8.43
C GLY A 36 -39.25 -8.68 7.77
N MET A 37 -38.27 -7.77 7.62
CA MET A 37 -36.97 -8.07 7.00
C MET A 37 -35.78 -7.62 7.85
N SER A 38 -35.90 -6.47 8.53
CA SER A 38 -34.85 -5.95 9.40
C SER A 38 -35.44 -5.12 10.54
N ILE A 39 -34.69 -4.99 11.62
CA ILE A 39 -35.05 -4.19 12.79
C ILE A 39 -33.80 -3.55 13.37
N ALA A 40 -33.90 -2.31 13.85
CA ALA A 40 -32.81 -1.60 14.50
C ALA A 40 -33.32 -0.77 15.68
N VAL A 41 -32.56 -0.73 16.76
CA VAL A 41 -32.84 0.11 17.94
C VAL A 41 -31.80 1.22 17.97
N SER A 42 -32.21 2.43 18.35
CA SER A 42 -31.29 3.57 18.51
C SER A 42 -30.43 3.41 19.78
N HIS A 43 -29.25 4.02 19.80
CA HIS A 43 -28.27 3.85 20.90
C HIS A 43 -28.75 4.45 22.23
N ASP A 44 -29.59 5.48 22.15
CA ASP A 44 -30.29 6.14 23.26
C ASP A 44 -31.63 5.45 23.63
N HIS A 45 -32.00 4.38 22.93
CA HIS A 45 -33.26 3.64 23.09
C HIS A 45 -34.56 4.45 22.92
N ASN A 46 -34.48 5.63 22.30
CA ASN A 46 -35.65 6.48 22.02
C ASN A 46 -36.38 6.12 20.73
N PHE A 47 -35.73 5.39 19.80
CA PHE A 47 -36.30 5.03 18.51
C PHE A 47 -36.11 3.54 18.18
N LEU A 48 -37.14 2.97 17.54
CA LEU A 48 -37.15 1.63 16.99
C LEU A 48 -37.51 1.72 15.50
N ALA A 49 -36.66 1.22 14.62
CA ALA A 49 -36.91 1.17 13.19
C ALA A 49 -37.20 -0.28 12.74
N CYS A 50 -38.32 -0.49 12.06
CA CYS A 50 -38.73 -1.77 11.47
C CYS A 50 -38.71 -1.65 9.94
N GLY A 51 -38.01 -2.55 9.27
CA GLY A 51 -37.85 -2.59 7.82
C GLY A 51 -38.58 -3.78 7.21
N SER A 52 -39.40 -3.50 6.21
CA SER A 52 -40.29 -4.49 5.58
C SER A 52 -39.80 -4.96 4.19
N TYR A 53 -40.38 -6.06 3.72
CA TYR A 53 -40.15 -6.62 2.38
C TYR A 53 -40.62 -5.69 1.24
N SER A 54 -41.63 -4.85 1.47
CA SER A 54 -42.06 -3.84 0.49
C SER A 54 -41.10 -2.65 0.38
N GLY A 55 -40.10 -2.54 1.26
CA GLY A 55 -39.17 -1.40 1.34
C GLY A 55 -39.65 -0.25 2.23
N VAL A 56 -40.83 -0.38 2.84
CA VAL A 56 -41.31 0.56 3.86
C VAL A 56 -40.46 0.40 5.13
N VAL A 57 -39.99 1.52 5.69
CA VAL A 57 -39.30 1.55 6.98
C VAL A 57 -40.09 2.41 7.96
N ASN A 58 -40.64 1.77 8.98
CA ASN A 58 -41.41 2.41 10.05
C ASN A 58 -40.50 2.78 11.21
N ILE A 59 -40.64 4.01 11.75
CA ILE A 59 -39.95 4.47 12.96
C ILE A 59 -40.98 4.63 14.08
N TYR A 60 -40.71 4.04 15.23
CA TYR A 60 -41.54 4.08 16.43
C TYR A 60 -40.78 4.63 17.64
N GLU A 61 -41.53 5.05 18.65
CA GLU A 61 -41.02 5.24 20.01
C GLU A 61 -41.22 3.96 20.84
N PRO A 62 -40.17 3.36 21.44
CA PRO A 62 -40.29 2.14 22.24
C PRO A 62 -41.26 2.26 23.43
N SER A 63 -41.39 3.46 24.00
CA SER A 63 -42.31 3.74 25.12
C SER A 63 -43.79 3.53 24.76
N VAL A 64 -44.15 3.73 23.48
CA VAL A 64 -45.48 3.53 22.91
C VAL A 64 -45.66 2.07 22.50
N CYS A 65 -44.62 1.46 21.93
CA CYS A 65 -44.61 0.04 21.54
C CYS A 65 -44.92 -0.88 22.72
N LEU A 66 -44.36 -0.60 23.91
CA LEU A 66 -44.59 -1.37 25.13
C LEU A 66 -46.02 -1.25 25.70
N LYS A 67 -46.80 -0.25 25.27
CA LYS A 67 -48.16 0.01 25.79
C LYS A 67 -49.28 -0.48 24.88
N SER A 68 -48.99 -0.75 23.62
CA SER A 68 -49.97 -1.14 22.60
C SER A 68 -49.54 -2.39 21.85
N ARG A 69 -50.49 -3.25 21.46
CA ARG A 69 -50.23 -4.34 20.51
C ARG A 69 -50.22 -3.88 19.05
N SER A 70 -50.69 -2.66 18.78
CA SER A 70 -50.70 -2.03 17.45
C SER A 70 -50.32 -0.55 17.62
N PRO A 71 -49.04 -0.25 17.91
CA PRO A 71 -48.55 1.13 17.96
C PRO A 71 -48.60 1.74 16.55
N LYS A 72 -48.86 3.05 16.45
CA LYS A 72 -48.70 3.77 15.19
C LYS A 72 -47.26 4.28 15.05
N PRO A 73 -46.64 4.20 13.87
CA PRO A 73 -45.31 4.73 13.66
C PRO A 73 -45.31 6.26 13.72
N LEU A 74 -44.25 6.83 14.27
CA LEU A 74 -43.93 8.25 14.16
C LEU A 74 -43.77 8.65 12.68
N LYS A 75 -43.14 7.76 11.89
CA LYS A 75 -42.97 7.94 10.45
C LYS A 75 -42.92 6.61 9.71
N ALA A 76 -43.66 6.50 8.61
CA ALA A 76 -43.41 5.52 7.56
C ALA A 76 -42.55 6.16 6.46
N LEU A 77 -41.41 5.55 6.13
CA LEU A 77 -40.50 5.98 5.08
C LEU A 77 -40.68 5.10 3.85
N LEU A 78 -40.98 5.71 2.70
CA LEU A 78 -41.34 5.03 1.45
C LEU A 78 -40.24 5.21 0.37
N ASN A 79 -38.99 5.44 0.79
CA ASN A 79 -37.90 5.84 -0.10
C ASN A 79 -37.06 4.68 -0.64
N LEU A 80 -37.28 3.45 -0.15
CA LEU A 80 -36.82 2.21 -0.77
C LEU A 80 -38.04 1.52 -1.40
N THR A 81 -37.92 1.08 -2.66
CA THR A 81 -39.00 0.39 -3.40
C THR A 81 -38.71 -1.11 -3.53
N THR A 82 -37.92 -1.66 -2.62
CA THR A 82 -37.39 -3.05 -2.61
C THR A 82 -37.06 -3.42 -1.16
N PRO A 83 -36.97 -4.72 -0.81
CA PRO A 83 -36.85 -5.18 0.58
C PRO A 83 -35.78 -4.45 1.40
N CYS A 84 -36.15 -3.94 2.57
CA CYS A 84 -35.18 -3.30 3.45
C CYS A 84 -34.43 -4.36 4.25
N THR A 85 -33.27 -4.79 3.74
CA THR A 85 -32.49 -5.91 4.30
C THR A 85 -31.53 -5.50 5.42
N ASN A 86 -31.26 -4.20 5.60
CA ASN A 86 -30.40 -3.72 6.67
C ASN A 86 -30.80 -2.31 7.14
N LEU A 87 -30.75 -2.11 8.46
CA LEU A 87 -31.06 -0.87 9.17
C LEU A 87 -29.98 -0.65 10.24
N VAL A 88 -29.38 0.54 10.27
CA VAL A 88 -28.33 0.89 11.24
C VAL A 88 -28.49 2.34 11.68
N PHE A 89 -28.70 2.58 12.98
CA PHE A 89 -28.57 3.91 13.57
C PHE A 89 -27.10 4.27 13.76
N ASN A 90 -26.76 5.54 13.54
CA ASN A 90 -25.46 6.07 13.94
C ASN A 90 -25.36 6.14 15.49
N SER A 91 -24.15 6.37 16.00
CA SER A 91 -23.88 6.31 17.45
C SER A 91 -24.48 7.45 18.27
N THR A 92 -24.96 8.51 17.62
CA THR A 92 -25.69 9.62 18.24
C THR A 92 -27.21 9.53 18.05
N SER A 93 -27.71 8.45 17.43
CA SER A 93 -29.13 8.24 17.05
C SER A 93 -29.75 9.25 16.08
N GLU A 94 -29.04 10.32 15.69
CA GLU A 94 -29.52 11.37 14.79
C GLU A 94 -29.70 10.92 13.32
N ILE A 95 -29.01 9.86 12.90
CA ILE A 95 -29.04 9.35 11.53
C ILE A 95 -29.36 7.86 11.51
N LEU A 96 -30.42 7.49 10.78
CA LEU A 96 -30.73 6.11 10.42
C LEU A 96 -30.27 5.85 8.98
N ALA A 97 -29.42 4.85 8.78
CA ALA A 97 -29.14 4.30 7.46
C ALA A 97 -30.10 3.14 7.17
N MET A 98 -30.62 3.08 5.95
CA MET A 98 -31.45 1.99 5.45
C MET A 98 -30.95 1.56 4.06
N CYS A 99 -30.86 0.25 3.81
CA CYS A 99 -30.48 -0.27 2.50
C CYS A 99 -31.26 -1.52 2.06
N SER A 100 -31.08 -1.85 0.77
CA SER A 100 -31.62 -3.04 0.09
C SER A 100 -30.52 -3.68 -0.75
N ASP A 101 -30.36 -4.99 -0.63
CA ASP A 101 -29.45 -5.80 -1.46
C ASP A 101 -30.05 -6.19 -2.82
N SER A 102 -31.29 -5.78 -3.08
CA SER A 102 -32.02 -6.19 -4.28
C SER A 102 -31.75 -5.28 -5.48
N THR A 103 -31.24 -4.06 -5.26
CA THR A 103 -30.96 -3.08 -6.34
C THR A 103 -29.67 -2.28 -6.15
N GLU A 104 -29.05 -1.82 -7.25
CA GLU A 104 -27.87 -0.95 -7.17
C GLU A 104 -28.21 0.42 -6.58
N ARG A 105 -27.30 0.99 -5.76
CA ARG A 105 -27.43 2.30 -5.10
C ARG A 105 -28.61 2.42 -4.12
N ALA A 106 -29.23 1.32 -3.72
CA ALA A 106 -30.34 1.31 -2.78
C ALA A 106 -29.86 1.46 -1.32
N VAL A 107 -29.29 2.63 -1.02
CA VAL A 107 -28.96 3.11 0.33
C VAL A 107 -29.64 4.46 0.51
N LYS A 108 -30.14 4.76 1.71
CA LYS A 108 -30.62 6.08 2.11
C LYS A 108 -30.16 6.39 3.52
N LEU A 109 -29.93 7.68 3.77
CA LEU A 109 -29.69 8.22 5.11
C LEU A 109 -30.89 9.09 5.49
N VAL A 110 -31.39 8.90 6.70
CA VAL A 110 -32.55 9.61 7.27
C VAL A 110 -32.05 10.43 8.44
N HIS A 111 -32.37 11.72 8.49
CA HIS A 111 -32.22 12.51 9.70
C HIS A 111 -33.40 12.19 10.62
N VAL A 112 -33.14 11.50 11.73
CA VAL A 112 -34.17 10.95 12.62
C VAL A 112 -34.97 12.05 13.32
N PRO A 113 -34.37 13.12 13.88
CA PRO A 113 -35.13 14.17 14.58
C PRO A 113 -36.15 14.91 13.69
N SER A 114 -35.85 15.12 12.40
CA SER A 114 -36.80 15.72 11.44
C SER A 114 -37.55 14.70 10.60
N GLN A 115 -37.26 13.41 10.76
CA GLN A 115 -37.87 12.29 10.02
C GLN A 115 -37.82 12.45 8.49
N THR A 116 -36.74 13.07 7.98
CA THR A 116 -36.55 13.38 6.54
C THR A 116 -35.33 12.68 5.97
N VAL A 117 -35.45 12.20 4.73
CA VAL A 117 -34.36 11.55 4.00
C VAL A 117 -33.44 12.59 3.37
N PHE A 118 -32.12 12.45 3.54
CA PHE A 118 -31.14 13.32 2.93
C PHE A 118 -31.20 13.22 1.40
N SER A 119 -31.53 14.33 0.73
CA SER A 119 -31.73 14.37 -0.74
C SER A 119 -30.44 14.30 -1.55
N ASN A 120 -29.30 14.64 -0.92
CA ASN A 120 -27.97 14.69 -1.52
C ASN A 120 -27.15 13.40 -1.34
N PHE A 121 -27.72 12.34 -0.76
CA PHE A 121 -27.04 11.05 -0.59
C PHE A 121 -27.96 9.85 -0.91
N PRO A 122 -27.45 8.80 -1.58
CA PRO A 122 -26.16 8.73 -2.27
C PRO A 122 -26.12 9.64 -3.49
N ASP A 123 -24.90 10.05 -3.89
CA ASP A 123 -24.70 10.78 -5.13
C ASP A 123 -25.15 9.93 -6.33
N ARG A 124 -26.03 10.50 -7.17
CA ARG A 124 -26.53 9.85 -8.39
C ARG A 124 -25.41 9.44 -9.35
N LEU A 125 -24.27 10.14 -9.29
CA LEU A 125 -23.08 9.88 -10.10
C LEU A 125 -22.10 8.86 -9.48
N ASP A 126 -22.32 8.38 -8.26
CA ASP A 126 -21.45 7.35 -7.67
C ASP A 126 -21.64 6.00 -8.38
N ALA A 127 -20.80 5.74 -9.38
CA ALA A 127 -20.75 4.49 -10.12
C ALA A 127 -20.02 3.34 -9.39
N LYS A 128 -19.48 3.59 -8.18
CA LYS A 128 -18.83 2.59 -7.33
C LYS A 128 -19.82 1.97 -6.35
N LEU A 129 -20.81 2.74 -5.90
CA LEU A 129 -21.93 2.23 -5.10
C LEU A 129 -22.81 1.32 -5.97
N ARG A 130 -22.52 0.01 -5.91
CA ARG A 130 -23.27 -1.05 -6.62
C ARG A 130 -24.40 -1.53 -5.72
N ILE A 131 -24.64 -2.84 -5.67
CA ILE A 131 -25.57 -3.44 -4.72
C ILE A 131 -24.91 -3.40 -3.34
N PRO A 132 -25.51 -2.74 -2.32
CA PRO A 132 -25.04 -2.78 -0.95
C PRO A 132 -25.40 -4.13 -0.32
N LEU A 133 -24.49 -4.72 0.46
CA LEU A 133 -24.72 -5.98 1.19
C LEU A 133 -24.62 -5.78 2.71
N CYS A 134 -23.84 -4.81 3.16
CA CYS A 134 -23.74 -4.42 4.56
C CYS A 134 -23.37 -2.94 4.66
N MET A 135 -23.67 -2.33 5.80
CA MET A 135 -23.32 -0.95 6.10
C MET A 135 -23.08 -0.78 7.60
N ASP A 136 -22.29 0.21 7.98
CA ASP A 136 -22.01 0.51 9.39
C ASP A 136 -21.55 1.97 9.57
N PHE A 137 -21.68 2.50 10.79
CA PHE A 137 -21.11 3.77 11.19
C PHE A 137 -19.92 3.57 12.14
N SER A 138 -18.89 4.42 12.01
CA SER A 138 -17.86 4.52 13.05
C SER A 138 -18.49 5.00 14.38
N ARG A 139 -17.94 4.60 15.53
CA ARG A 139 -18.51 4.89 16.87
C ARG A 139 -18.73 6.37 17.26
N ASN A 140 -18.20 7.33 16.47
CA ASN A 140 -18.47 8.77 16.64
C ASN A 140 -19.25 9.36 15.45
N SER A 141 -19.96 8.52 14.67
CA SER A 141 -20.69 8.87 13.45
C SER A 141 -19.85 9.51 12.32
N GLY A 142 -18.54 9.72 12.52
CA GLY A 142 -17.66 10.46 11.61
C GLY A 142 -17.38 9.78 10.26
N TYR A 143 -17.47 8.47 10.19
CA TYR A 143 -17.44 7.72 8.93
C TYR A 143 -18.67 6.82 8.82
N PHE A 144 -19.15 6.69 7.60
CA PHE A 144 -20.17 5.72 7.20
C PHE A 144 -19.56 4.80 6.15
N THR A 145 -19.74 3.49 6.27
CA THR A 145 -19.21 2.51 5.32
C THR A 145 -20.33 1.70 4.68
N VAL A 146 -20.15 1.34 3.40
CA VAL A 146 -21.05 0.45 2.66
C VAL A 146 -20.23 -0.63 1.96
N GLY A 147 -20.40 -1.88 2.39
CA GLY A 147 -19.89 -3.05 1.69
C GLY A 147 -20.76 -3.40 0.49
N THR A 148 -20.14 -3.65 -0.66
CA THR A 148 -20.85 -3.91 -1.92
C THR A 148 -20.58 -5.31 -2.46
N ASN A 149 -21.49 -5.82 -3.31
CA ASN A 149 -21.36 -7.13 -3.98
C ASN A 149 -20.12 -7.30 -4.89
N LYS A 150 -19.32 -6.25 -5.10
CA LYS A 150 -18.02 -6.32 -5.80
C LYS A 150 -16.82 -6.50 -4.85
N GLY A 151 -17.05 -6.76 -3.56
CA GLY A 151 -15.99 -6.88 -2.56
C GLY A 151 -15.30 -5.56 -2.23
N LEU A 152 -15.97 -4.43 -2.49
CA LEU A 152 -15.49 -3.09 -2.14
C LEU A 152 -16.28 -2.57 -0.94
N ALA A 153 -15.56 -2.20 0.12
CA ALA A 153 -16.08 -1.37 1.21
C ALA A 153 -15.83 0.11 0.86
N LEU A 154 -16.90 0.85 0.59
CA LEU A 154 -16.86 2.28 0.31
C LEU A 154 -16.94 3.04 1.63
N LEU A 155 -16.01 3.98 1.86
CA LEU A 155 -15.93 4.74 3.09
C LEU A 155 -16.22 6.22 2.83
N TYR A 156 -17.30 6.72 3.41
CA TYR A 156 -17.78 8.10 3.32
C TYR A 156 -17.46 8.84 4.62
N ARG A 157 -17.03 10.11 4.53
CA ARG A 157 -16.75 10.98 5.69
C ARG A 157 -17.96 11.87 5.95
N VAL A 158 -18.62 11.69 7.08
CA VAL A 158 -19.74 12.55 7.51
C VAL A 158 -19.15 13.79 8.18
N LYS A 159 -19.16 14.94 7.47
CA LYS A 159 -18.43 16.15 7.88
C LYS A 159 -18.95 16.79 9.17
N HIS A 160 -20.24 16.62 9.49
CA HIS A 160 -20.88 17.19 10.68
C HIS A 160 -20.18 16.74 11.97
N TYR A 161 -19.88 15.45 12.09
CA TYR A 161 -19.14 14.88 13.22
C TYR A 161 -17.65 15.19 13.08
N SER A 162 -17.26 16.38 13.54
CA SER A 162 -15.88 16.87 13.62
C SER A 162 -15.02 16.03 14.57
N ASN A 163 -15.61 15.57 15.68
CA ASN A 163 -15.01 14.67 16.67
C ASN A 163 -14.95 13.22 16.18
N TYR A 164 -14.25 12.95 15.08
CA TYR A 164 -13.85 11.58 14.76
C TYR A 164 -12.55 11.26 15.50
N TYR A 165 -12.58 10.28 16.40
CA TYR A 165 -11.32 9.66 16.83
C TYR A 165 -10.63 9.11 15.58
N LYS A 166 -9.41 9.57 15.32
CA LYS A 166 -8.54 8.89 14.35
C LYS A 166 -8.40 7.46 14.86
N ALA A 167 -8.63 6.44 14.04
CA ALA A 167 -8.47 5.06 14.49
C ALA A 167 -7.06 4.86 15.08
N CYS A 168 -6.98 4.22 16.26
CA CYS A 168 -5.74 3.96 16.95
C CYS A 168 -4.80 3.12 16.08
N LYS A 169 -3.75 3.75 15.54
CA LYS A 169 -2.80 3.08 14.65
C LYS A 169 -1.76 2.34 15.48
N TRP A 170 -1.30 1.21 14.93
CA TRP A 170 -0.17 0.46 15.48
C TRP A 170 1.03 1.38 15.79
N GLY A 171 1.40 1.47 17.07
CA GLY A 171 2.47 2.34 17.59
C GLY A 171 2.01 3.66 18.21
N GLN A 172 0.72 3.94 18.30
CA GLN A 172 0.18 5.07 19.09
C GLN A 172 -0.25 4.58 20.49
N LYS A 173 -0.06 5.40 21.53
CA LYS A 173 -0.57 5.13 22.88
C LYS A 173 -2.10 5.16 22.85
N ALA A 174 -2.74 4.08 23.27
CA ALA A 174 -4.19 3.94 23.22
C ALA A 174 -4.71 2.99 24.30
N LEU A 175 -5.79 3.38 24.95
CA LEU A 175 -6.46 2.64 26.03
C LEU A 175 -7.63 1.84 25.43
N ALA A 176 -7.70 0.56 25.77
CA ALA A 176 -8.89 -0.26 25.51
C ALA A 176 -9.82 -0.19 26.73
N CYS A 177 -11.13 -0.08 26.51
CA CYS A 177 -12.12 -0.32 27.57
C CYS A 177 -12.55 -1.79 27.53
N ASP A 178 -12.38 -2.51 28.65
CA ASP A 178 -12.66 -3.95 28.72
C ASP A 178 -14.17 -4.29 28.60
N GLU A 179 -15.06 -3.36 28.93
CA GLU A 179 -16.52 -3.54 28.82
C GLU A 179 -17.06 -3.31 27.39
N CYS A 180 -16.58 -2.28 26.68
CA CYS A 180 -17.11 -1.92 25.36
C CYS A 180 -16.13 -2.17 24.19
N ASP A 181 -14.95 -2.74 24.46
CA ASP A 181 -13.83 -2.97 23.52
C ASP A 181 -13.59 -1.76 22.59
N HIS A 182 -13.58 -0.54 23.15
CA HIS A 182 -13.22 0.67 22.40
C HIS A 182 -11.79 1.10 22.68
N TRP A 183 -11.09 1.51 21.61
CA TRP A 183 -9.71 1.97 21.65
C TRP A 183 -9.64 3.49 21.52
N TYR A 184 -9.32 4.17 22.61
CA TYR A 184 -9.14 5.61 22.68
C TYR A 184 -7.66 5.98 22.57
N HIS A 185 -7.29 7.04 21.85
CA HIS A 185 -5.96 7.62 22.02
C HIS A 185 -5.83 8.20 23.42
N ALA A 186 -4.71 7.94 24.12
CA ALA A 186 -4.45 8.51 25.44
C ALA A 186 -4.59 10.05 25.44
N THR A 187 -4.02 10.69 24.42
CA THR A 187 -4.11 12.15 24.22
C THR A 187 -5.53 12.65 23.93
N CYS A 188 -6.45 11.81 23.47
CA CYS A 188 -7.84 12.18 23.21
C CYS A 188 -8.76 11.97 24.42
N THR A 189 -8.27 11.31 25.48
CA THR A 189 -8.97 11.12 26.75
C THR A 189 -8.46 12.07 27.83
N GLY A 190 -7.61 13.04 27.46
CA GLY A 190 -6.91 13.93 28.39
C GLY A 190 -5.76 13.26 29.16
N ILE A 191 -5.52 11.96 28.93
CA ILE A 191 -4.56 11.16 29.69
C ILE A 191 -3.16 11.41 29.14
N ASP A 192 -2.28 11.87 30.01
CA ASP A 192 -0.93 12.24 29.65
C ASP A 192 0.00 11.02 29.45
N THR A 193 1.28 11.28 29.20
CA THR A 193 2.23 10.20 28.94
C THR A 193 2.59 9.36 30.16
N LEU A 194 2.56 9.96 31.36
CA LEU A 194 2.80 9.36 32.67
C LEU A 194 1.56 8.59 33.13
N GLU A 195 0.40 9.25 33.16
CA GLU A 195 -0.89 8.66 33.54
C GLU A 195 -1.23 7.44 32.69
N TYR A 196 -0.92 7.46 31.39
CA TYR A 196 -1.08 6.28 30.52
C TYR A 196 -0.19 5.11 30.93
N THR A 197 1.05 5.37 31.37
CA THR A 197 1.93 4.34 31.91
C THR A 197 1.53 3.90 33.30
N ASP A 198 0.94 4.78 34.12
CA ASP A 198 0.47 4.43 35.45
C ASP A 198 -0.81 3.60 35.38
N LEU A 199 -1.75 3.93 34.48
CA LEU A 199 -2.91 3.10 34.15
C LEU A 199 -2.53 1.69 33.66
N ALA A 200 -1.37 1.54 33.02
CA ALA A 200 -0.84 0.24 32.60
C ALA A 200 -0.14 -0.55 33.74
N ASN A 201 0.20 0.10 34.86
CA ASN A 201 1.04 -0.45 35.92
C ASN A 201 0.43 -0.40 37.34
N THR A 202 -0.71 0.26 37.53
CA THR A 202 -1.36 0.50 38.82
C THR A 202 -2.81 0.02 38.84
N SER A 203 -3.42 0.03 40.03
CA SER A 203 -4.82 -0.32 40.27
C SER A 203 -5.82 0.82 40.00
N VAL A 204 -5.39 1.92 39.37
CA VAL A 204 -6.20 3.13 39.20
C VAL A 204 -7.27 2.92 38.12
N SER A 205 -8.53 3.19 38.46
CA SER A 205 -9.66 3.00 37.55
C SER A 205 -9.86 4.17 36.60
N TRP A 206 -9.49 3.97 35.34
CA TRP A 206 -9.93 4.85 34.24
C TRP A 206 -11.45 4.74 34.02
N HIS A 207 -12.09 5.88 33.77
CA HIS A 207 -13.51 5.97 33.50
C HIS A 207 -13.75 6.03 31.98
N CYS A 208 -14.48 5.05 31.44
CA CYS A 208 -14.76 5.03 30.01
C CYS A 208 -15.79 6.09 29.63
N VAL A 209 -15.38 7.14 28.90
CA VAL A 209 -16.27 8.25 28.45
C VAL A 209 -17.45 7.84 27.55
N VAL A 210 -17.59 6.56 27.17
CA VAL A 210 -18.72 6.07 26.34
C VAL A 210 -19.70 5.19 27.11
N CYS A 211 -19.24 4.32 28.01
CA CYS A 211 -20.13 3.47 28.83
C CYS A 211 -20.18 3.88 30.31
N ASN A 212 -19.43 4.90 30.70
CA ASN A 212 -19.32 5.47 32.04
C ASN A 212 -18.97 4.46 33.15
N THR A 213 -18.36 3.32 32.79
CA THR A 213 -17.88 2.31 33.74
C THR A 213 -16.44 2.59 34.17
N CYS A 214 -16.17 2.32 35.45
CA CYS A 214 -14.85 2.35 36.05
C CYS A 214 -14.15 1.00 35.80
N ASN A 215 -12.92 1.00 35.31
CA ASN A 215 -12.16 -0.25 35.23
C ASN A 215 -11.63 -0.62 36.64
N TYR A 216 -12.36 -1.45 37.38
CA TYR A 216 -12.02 -1.80 38.76
C TYR A 216 -10.81 -2.75 38.84
N SER A 217 -9.79 -2.33 39.58
CA SER A 217 -8.76 -3.26 40.07
C SER A 217 -9.34 -4.16 41.17
N THR A 218 -9.40 -5.47 40.90
CA THR A 218 -10.01 -6.51 41.76
C THR A 218 -9.19 -6.87 43.02
N VAL A 219 -8.53 -5.89 43.65
CA VAL A 219 -7.61 -6.13 44.78
C VAL A 219 -8.26 -5.87 46.14
N LEU A 220 -9.42 -5.21 46.18
CA LEU A 220 -10.01 -4.68 47.42
C LEU A 220 -10.88 -5.67 48.22
N TYR A 221 -11.17 -6.86 47.67
CA TYR A 221 -12.05 -7.86 48.29
C TYR A 221 -11.34 -9.04 48.98
N ASP A 222 -10.03 -9.24 48.75
CA ASP A 222 -9.29 -10.42 49.25
C ASP A 222 -8.52 -10.16 50.58
N LEU A 223 -8.84 -9.09 51.32
CA LEU A 223 -8.14 -8.69 52.57
C LEU A 223 -8.85 -9.11 53.87
N LEU A 224 -9.88 -9.95 53.80
CA LEU A 224 -10.65 -10.42 54.96
C LEU A 224 -10.58 -11.96 55.11
N ASP A 225 -9.36 -12.47 55.33
CA ASP A 225 -9.02 -13.66 56.14
C ASP A 225 -7.48 -13.77 56.16
N SER A 226 -6.79 -13.63 57.30
CA SER A 226 -6.67 -14.58 58.42
C SER A 226 -6.02 -15.92 58.02
N ALA A 227 -5.04 -16.52 58.71
CA ALA A 227 -4.05 -16.04 59.68
C ALA A 227 -2.84 -17.04 59.69
N ASP A 228 -1.84 -16.79 60.54
CA ASP A 228 -0.92 -17.77 61.15
C ASP A 228 0.15 -18.58 60.35
N SER A 229 1.41 -18.12 60.56
CA SER A 229 2.52 -18.89 61.16
C SER A 229 3.38 -19.90 60.35
N ASN A 230 4.71 -19.71 60.45
CA ASN A 230 5.75 -20.69 60.87
C ASN A 230 6.03 -21.98 60.03
N THR A 231 7.24 -22.57 59.94
CA THR A 231 8.64 -22.22 60.30
C THR A 231 9.65 -23.23 59.66
N TYR A 232 10.96 -22.92 59.75
CA TYR A 232 12.12 -23.83 59.71
C TYR A 232 12.69 -24.35 58.36
N SER A 233 13.91 -24.93 58.46
CA SER A 233 15.05 -24.67 57.55
C SER A 233 16.13 -25.78 57.59
N VAL A 234 17.24 -25.58 56.83
CA VAL A 234 18.66 -26.00 57.12
C VAL A 234 19.40 -26.85 56.03
N LEU A 235 20.41 -26.22 55.40
CA LEU A 235 21.78 -26.66 54.97
C LEU A 235 22.04 -28.08 54.42
N SER A 236 22.84 -28.27 53.36
CA SER A 236 24.32 -28.10 53.38
C SER A 236 24.94 -28.43 51.98
N SER A 237 25.90 -27.65 51.45
CA SER A 237 27.35 -27.92 51.32
C SER A 237 27.79 -28.99 50.28
N ASN A 238 28.90 -28.90 49.50
CA ASN A 238 29.76 -27.79 49.05
C ASN A 238 30.74 -28.29 47.93
N GLN A 239 31.51 -27.36 47.35
CA GLN A 239 32.82 -27.56 46.67
C GLN A 239 32.95 -28.11 45.23
N SER A 240 34.15 -27.85 44.69
CA SER A 240 34.52 -27.54 43.30
C SER A 240 35.69 -28.40 42.81
N TYR A 241 36.03 -28.36 41.50
CA TYR A 241 37.39 -28.13 40.96
C TYR A 241 37.34 -27.98 39.41
N ALA A 242 38.46 -27.62 38.76
CA ALA A 242 38.47 -26.88 37.49
C ALA A 242 39.12 -27.59 36.28
N SER A 243 38.75 -27.13 35.07
CA SER A 243 39.52 -27.05 33.78
C SER A 243 40.57 -28.13 33.44
N ALA A 244 40.57 -28.78 32.27
CA ALA A 244 40.84 -28.16 30.96
C ALA A 244 40.72 -29.17 29.77
N SER A 245 41.07 -28.72 28.55
CA SER A 245 41.24 -29.40 27.25
C SER A 245 41.87 -30.83 27.26
N ASP A 246 41.76 -31.68 26.22
CA ASP A 246 41.82 -31.38 24.78
C ASP A 246 41.27 -32.50 23.85
N SER A 247 41.40 -32.34 22.52
CA SER A 247 40.79 -33.16 21.46
C SER A 247 41.80 -33.98 20.61
N LEU A 248 41.56 -35.28 20.36
CA LEU A 248 42.24 -36.09 19.32
C LEU A 248 41.27 -37.14 18.72
N MET A 249 40.99 -37.18 17.40
CA MET A 249 41.74 -37.80 16.26
C MET A 249 41.56 -39.34 16.18
N SER A 250 41.52 -40.03 15.02
CA SER A 250 41.61 -39.64 13.58
C SER A 250 41.09 -40.75 12.61
N SER A 251 41.08 -40.45 11.30
CA SER A 251 40.60 -41.27 10.15
C SER A 251 41.53 -42.44 9.73
N PRO A 252 41.20 -43.21 8.66
CA PRO A 252 41.51 -42.84 7.25
C PRO A 252 40.38 -43.18 6.23
N GLY A 253 40.46 -42.89 4.91
CA GLY A 253 41.37 -41.99 4.17
C GLY A 253 41.50 -42.25 2.65
N HIS A 254 41.34 -41.17 1.84
CA HIS A 254 41.98 -40.92 0.51
C HIS A 254 41.58 -41.68 -0.78
N PRO A 255 41.94 -41.18 -2.01
CA PRO A 255 42.52 -39.87 -2.40
C PRO A 255 41.75 -39.08 -3.50
N GLN A 256 42.28 -37.91 -3.87
CA GLN A 256 41.74 -36.99 -4.90
C GLN A 256 42.19 -37.32 -6.33
N ALA A 257 41.43 -36.84 -7.33
CA ALA A 257 41.95 -36.57 -8.67
C ALA A 257 41.75 -35.08 -9.02
N ALA A 258 42.84 -34.36 -9.26
CA ALA A 258 42.82 -32.96 -9.68
C ALA A 258 42.65 -32.82 -11.19
N SER A 259 42.10 -31.68 -11.64
CA SER A 259 42.31 -31.19 -13.00
C SER A 259 42.63 -29.70 -12.97
N SER A 260 43.72 -29.31 -13.63
CA SER A 260 44.52 -28.11 -13.36
C SER A 260 43.83 -26.76 -13.66
N PRO A 261 44.37 -25.64 -13.12
CA PRO A 261 43.78 -24.31 -13.31
C PRO A 261 43.85 -23.87 -14.76
N LYS A 262 42.71 -23.52 -15.37
CA LYS A 262 42.71 -22.78 -16.64
C LYS A 262 43.10 -21.32 -16.36
N PRO A 263 44.04 -20.73 -17.12
CA PRO A 263 44.55 -19.40 -16.84
C PRO A 263 43.44 -18.36 -16.90
N ASN A 264 43.51 -17.38 -15.99
CA ASN A 264 42.61 -16.23 -15.99
C ASN A 264 42.73 -15.49 -17.33
N LYS A 265 41.77 -15.73 -18.25
CA LYS A 265 41.47 -14.72 -19.27
C LYS A 265 41.19 -13.42 -18.53
N PRO A 266 41.88 -12.31 -18.84
CA PRO A 266 41.63 -11.06 -18.14
C PRO A 266 40.15 -10.75 -18.25
N LYS A 267 39.48 -10.57 -17.11
CA LYS A 267 38.12 -10.05 -17.09
C LYS A 267 38.18 -8.75 -17.86
N ALA A 268 37.57 -8.74 -19.05
CA ALA A 268 37.46 -7.52 -19.84
C ALA A 268 36.90 -6.44 -18.91
N LEU A 269 37.74 -5.45 -18.61
CA LEU A 269 37.35 -4.30 -17.80
C LEU A 269 36.03 -3.80 -18.38
N PRO A 270 34.97 -3.62 -17.57
CA PRO A 270 33.69 -3.15 -18.10
C PRO A 270 33.98 -1.83 -18.79
N SER A 271 33.89 -1.83 -20.13
CA SER A 271 34.35 -0.73 -20.97
C SER A 271 33.79 0.56 -20.39
N LYS A 272 34.67 1.48 -19.97
CA LYS A 272 34.26 2.84 -19.58
C LYS A 272 33.35 3.31 -20.71
N ARG A 273 32.07 3.56 -20.41
CA ARG A 273 31.06 3.90 -21.42
C ARG A 273 31.48 5.25 -22.01
N GLN A 274 32.25 5.20 -23.10
CA GLN A 274 32.68 6.38 -23.85
C GLN A 274 31.42 7.17 -24.20
N GLN A 275 31.58 8.50 -24.16
CA GLN A 275 30.51 9.50 -24.07
C GLN A 275 29.33 9.12 -24.97
N SER A 276 28.25 8.64 -24.35
CA SER A 276 27.22 7.94 -25.10
C SER A 276 26.31 8.91 -25.84
N SER A 277 26.20 8.72 -27.15
CA SER A 277 25.18 9.32 -27.99
C SER A 277 23.78 9.13 -27.42
N LEU A 278 22.93 10.12 -27.71
CA LEU A 278 21.52 10.12 -27.34
C LEU A 278 20.76 9.15 -28.23
N ARG A 279 20.24 8.07 -27.64
CA ARG A 279 19.50 7.06 -28.38
C ARG A 279 18.01 7.34 -28.42
N ILE A 280 17.48 7.55 -29.62
CA ILE A 280 16.06 7.84 -29.86
C ILE A 280 15.41 6.64 -30.55
N LEU A 281 14.23 6.26 -30.08
CA LEU A 281 13.39 5.19 -30.63
C LEU A 281 12.10 5.81 -31.18
N ILE A 282 11.76 5.54 -32.44
CA ILE A 282 10.48 5.95 -33.04
C ILE A 282 9.66 4.70 -33.31
N ILE A 283 8.40 4.71 -32.88
CA ILE A 283 7.59 3.49 -32.80
C ILE A 283 6.09 3.78 -32.95
N ASN A 284 5.49 3.38 -34.08
CA ASN A 284 4.05 3.16 -34.13
C ASN A 284 3.71 1.89 -33.31
N PHE A 285 2.99 2.09 -32.20
CA PHE A 285 2.63 1.01 -31.30
C PHE A 285 1.48 0.15 -31.81
N GLN A 286 0.51 0.74 -32.53
CA GLN A 286 -0.75 0.11 -32.95
C GLN A 286 -1.39 -0.69 -31.79
N SER A 287 -1.75 0.01 -30.71
CA SER A 287 -2.04 -0.51 -29.36
C SER A 287 -0.85 -0.99 -28.54
N ILE A 288 -0.45 -0.18 -27.57
CA ILE A 288 0.59 -0.53 -26.58
C ILE A 288 0.10 -1.52 -25.51
N LYS A 289 -1.21 -1.56 -25.23
CA LYS A 289 -1.82 -2.29 -24.09
C LYS A 289 -1.52 -3.79 -24.10
N ASN A 290 -1.67 -4.42 -25.27
CA ASN A 290 -1.42 -5.86 -25.46
C ASN A 290 0.07 -6.19 -25.72
N LYS A 291 0.91 -5.16 -25.86
CA LYS A 291 2.33 -5.25 -26.22
C LYS A 291 3.26 -4.87 -25.05
N ARG A 292 2.73 -4.66 -23.83
CA ARG A 292 3.46 -4.31 -22.59
C ARG A 292 4.74 -5.14 -22.36
N ASN A 293 4.66 -6.47 -22.50
CA ASN A 293 5.81 -7.35 -22.26
C ASN A 293 6.85 -7.29 -23.40
N ASP A 294 6.38 -7.21 -24.65
CA ASP A 294 7.23 -7.02 -25.83
C ASP A 294 7.99 -5.68 -25.77
N LEU A 295 7.35 -4.63 -25.26
CA LEU A 295 7.97 -3.33 -24.99
C LEU A 295 9.08 -3.43 -23.94
N GLN A 296 8.82 -4.07 -22.80
CA GLN A 296 9.84 -4.24 -21.75
C GLN A 296 11.08 -5.00 -22.24
N VAL A 297 10.89 -6.03 -23.09
CA VAL A 297 11.97 -6.75 -23.77
C VAL A 297 12.72 -5.85 -24.76
N LEU A 298 11.99 -5.05 -25.55
CA LEU A 298 12.57 -4.10 -26.50
C LEU A 298 13.47 -3.09 -25.79
N LEU A 299 12.94 -2.39 -24.78
CA LEU A 299 13.66 -1.35 -24.03
C LEU A 299 14.90 -1.86 -23.29
N GLU A 300 14.88 -3.10 -22.79
CA GLU A 300 16.06 -3.75 -22.21
C GLU A 300 17.16 -4.02 -23.25
N SER A 301 16.76 -4.35 -24.50
CA SER A 301 17.68 -4.72 -25.58
C SER A 301 18.24 -3.52 -26.36
N THR A 302 17.42 -2.51 -26.64
CA THR A 302 17.85 -1.30 -27.36
C THR A 302 18.40 -0.23 -26.43
N ARG A 303 17.92 -0.18 -25.18
CA ARG A 303 18.26 0.82 -24.15
C ARG A 303 18.16 2.25 -24.68
N PRO A 304 16.97 2.69 -25.12
CA PRO A 304 16.79 4.05 -25.59
C PRO A 304 16.83 5.01 -24.40
N ASP A 305 17.16 6.26 -24.74
CA ASP A 305 17.13 7.42 -23.87
C ASP A 305 15.83 8.21 -24.07
N VAL A 306 15.34 8.27 -25.31
CA VAL A 306 14.06 8.88 -25.71
C VAL A 306 13.27 7.90 -26.57
N ILE A 307 11.94 7.92 -26.43
CA ILE A 307 10.98 7.21 -27.27
C ILE A 307 9.94 8.23 -27.75
N LEU A 308 9.75 8.31 -29.07
CA LEU A 308 8.64 8.99 -29.73
C LEU A 308 7.68 7.91 -30.21
N GLY A 309 6.48 7.86 -29.65
CA GLY A 309 5.51 6.80 -29.88
C GLY A 309 4.21 7.31 -30.44
N THR A 310 3.73 6.70 -31.52
CA THR A 310 2.41 6.96 -32.12
C THR A 310 1.48 5.77 -31.92
N GLU A 311 0.18 5.97 -32.14
CA GLU A 311 -0.85 4.93 -32.00
C GLU A 311 -0.79 4.19 -30.64
N SER A 312 -0.70 4.96 -29.56
CA SER A 312 -0.67 4.39 -28.20
C SER A 312 -1.93 3.57 -27.89
N TRP A 313 -3.09 4.03 -28.36
CA TRP A 313 -4.44 3.54 -28.05
C TRP A 313 -4.64 3.43 -26.53
N LEU A 314 -4.18 4.45 -25.82
CA LEU A 314 -4.41 4.65 -24.39
C LEU A 314 -5.57 5.61 -24.16
N SER A 315 -6.12 5.57 -22.95
CA SER A 315 -7.08 6.54 -22.46
C SER A 315 -6.71 6.95 -21.02
N ASP A 316 -7.30 8.05 -20.57
CA ASP A 316 -7.39 8.49 -19.16
C ASP A 316 -7.45 7.36 -18.11
N LYS A 317 -8.24 6.31 -18.36
CA LYS A 317 -8.43 5.14 -17.48
C LYS A 317 -7.17 4.27 -17.30
N ILE A 318 -6.13 4.43 -18.14
CA ILE A 318 -4.89 3.65 -18.09
C ILE A 318 -3.74 4.57 -17.66
N HIS A 319 -3.22 4.36 -16.46
CA HIS A 319 -2.18 5.24 -15.90
C HIS A 319 -0.84 5.00 -16.62
N SER A 320 -0.06 6.06 -16.84
CA SER A 320 1.23 5.93 -17.54
C SER A 320 2.19 4.95 -16.85
N LYS A 321 2.13 4.78 -15.53
CA LYS A 321 2.94 3.80 -14.77
C LYS A 321 2.51 2.33 -14.92
N GLU A 322 1.33 2.05 -15.47
CA GLU A 322 0.97 0.68 -15.87
C GLU A 322 1.82 0.20 -17.05
N ILE A 323 2.04 1.09 -18.01
CA ILE A 323 2.82 0.83 -19.22
C ILE A 323 4.32 1.03 -18.97
N PHE A 324 4.67 2.16 -18.33
CA PHE A 324 6.03 2.59 -18.04
C PHE A 324 6.26 2.67 -16.51
N PRO A 325 6.38 1.53 -15.79
CA PRO A 325 6.71 1.52 -14.36
C PRO A 325 8.03 2.22 -14.04
N ASP A 326 8.20 2.67 -12.80
CA ASP A 326 9.44 3.31 -12.32
C ASP A 326 10.70 2.45 -12.53
N SER A 327 10.57 1.12 -12.58
CA SER A 327 11.67 0.20 -12.90
C SER A 327 12.27 0.40 -14.30
N LEU A 328 11.52 1.02 -15.22
CA LEU A 328 12.04 1.45 -16.53
C LEU A 328 12.79 2.79 -16.45
N GLY A 329 12.50 3.63 -15.46
CA GLY A 329 13.17 4.92 -15.24
C GLY A 329 12.91 5.95 -16.34
N PHE A 330 11.66 6.06 -16.81
CA PHE A 330 11.24 7.09 -17.78
C PHE A 330 10.20 8.06 -17.17
N ASN A 331 10.33 9.32 -17.54
CA ASN A 331 9.29 10.34 -17.45
C ASN A 331 8.47 10.30 -18.74
N ILE A 332 7.15 10.39 -18.63
CA ILE A 332 6.21 10.24 -19.74
C ILE A 332 5.37 11.50 -19.86
N ILE A 333 5.24 12.01 -21.08
CA ILE A 333 4.20 12.97 -21.47
C ILE A 333 3.43 12.35 -22.64
N ARG A 334 2.11 12.50 -22.68
CA ARG A 334 1.27 11.87 -23.70
C ARG A 334 0.01 12.68 -23.99
N ARG A 335 -0.56 12.45 -25.16
CA ARG A 335 -1.89 12.91 -25.56
C ARG A 335 -2.69 11.71 -26.05
N ASP A 336 -3.78 11.43 -25.35
CA ASP A 336 -4.73 10.38 -25.70
C ASP A 336 -5.86 10.97 -26.54
N ARG A 337 -6.39 10.22 -27.50
CA ARG A 337 -7.53 10.66 -28.31
C ARG A 337 -8.82 10.64 -27.47
N LYS A 338 -9.65 11.67 -27.59
CA LYS A 338 -10.99 11.73 -26.98
C LYS A 338 -12.01 11.10 -27.94
N GLY A 339 -12.87 10.21 -27.43
CA GLY A 339 -13.91 9.55 -28.22
C GLY A 339 -13.47 8.25 -28.89
N ASP A 340 -12.64 8.33 -29.93
CA ASP A 340 -12.12 7.15 -30.64
C ASP A 340 -10.94 6.51 -29.88
N PRO A 341 -10.96 5.19 -29.60
CA PRO A 341 -9.89 4.49 -28.89
C PRO A 341 -8.59 4.31 -29.69
N HIS A 342 -8.56 4.58 -31.00
CA HIS A 342 -7.38 4.46 -31.85
C HIS A 342 -6.63 5.80 -31.98
N GLY A 343 -5.31 5.75 -32.20
CA GLY A 343 -4.44 6.95 -32.22
C GLY A 343 -3.77 7.26 -30.87
N GLY A 344 -3.38 8.52 -30.67
CA GLY A 344 -2.67 9.02 -29.49
C GLY A 344 -1.15 8.94 -29.58
N VAL A 345 -0.47 9.92 -28.98
CA VAL A 345 0.99 10.13 -29.05
C VAL A 345 1.65 10.15 -27.67
N ILE A 346 2.88 9.66 -27.58
CA ILE A 346 3.68 9.55 -26.34
C ILE A 346 5.10 10.04 -26.60
N ILE A 347 5.64 10.88 -25.70
CA ILE A 347 7.07 11.09 -25.54
C ILE A 347 7.48 10.50 -24.19
N ALA A 348 8.40 9.55 -24.21
CA ALA A 348 9.02 8.99 -23.02
C ALA A 348 10.52 9.26 -23.05
N ALA A 349 11.05 9.96 -22.05
CA ALA A 349 12.50 10.16 -21.91
C ALA A 349 12.97 9.63 -20.56
N ARG A 350 14.22 9.18 -20.46
CA ARG A 350 14.77 8.75 -19.18
C ARG A 350 14.70 9.88 -18.15
N HIS A 351 14.37 9.52 -16.91
CA HIS A 351 14.19 10.47 -15.80
C HIS A 351 15.44 11.34 -15.55
N ASP A 352 16.65 10.83 -15.84
CA ASP A 352 17.93 11.54 -15.75
C ASP A 352 18.09 12.65 -16.80
N LEU A 353 17.21 12.74 -17.80
CA LEU A 353 17.21 13.78 -18.84
C LEU A 353 16.29 14.97 -18.51
N GLY A 354 15.48 14.87 -17.44
CA GLY A 354 14.67 15.97 -16.94
C GLY A 354 13.59 16.48 -17.90
N LEU A 355 12.87 15.58 -18.56
CA LEU A 355 11.80 15.92 -19.51
C LEU A 355 10.71 16.80 -18.88
N THR A 356 10.46 17.96 -19.50
CA THR A 356 9.34 18.86 -19.17
C THR A 356 8.43 19.05 -20.39
N GLN A 357 7.12 18.88 -20.24
CA GLN A 357 6.16 19.21 -21.30
C GLN A 357 6.23 20.71 -21.63
N SER A 358 6.30 21.05 -22.91
CA SER A 358 6.34 22.43 -23.41
C SER A 358 5.09 22.80 -24.22
N PHE A 359 4.44 21.80 -24.84
CA PHE A 359 3.21 22.00 -25.60
C PHE A 359 2.43 20.69 -25.74
N CYS A 360 1.10 20.81 -25.85
CA CYS A 360 0.17 19.77 -26.23
C CYS A 360 -0.89 20.46 -27.07
N SER A 361 -1.04 20.12 -28.35
CA SER A 361 -2.13 20.66 -29.16
C SER A 361 -3.46 20.16 -28.60
N ASP A 362 -4.54 20.94 -28.74
CA ASP A 362 -5.91 20.44 -28.55
C ASP A 362 -6.60 20.04 -29.86
N LYS A 363 -6.09 20.48 -31.01
CA LYS A 363 -6.66 20.23 -32.35
C LYS A 363 -6.00 19.04 -33.08
N THR A 364 -4.69 18.87 -32.91
CA THR A 364 -3.88 17.88 -33.63
C THR A 364 -3.34 16.81 -32.68
N GLU A 365 -2.76 15.74 -33.21
CA GLU A 365 -2.00 14.77 -32.41
C GLU A 365 -0.51 15.15 -32.35
N LEU A 366 -0.25 16.33 -31.80
CA LEU A 366 1.07 16.90 -31.59
C LEU A 366 1.32 17.16 -30.09
N ILE A 367 2.45 16.64 -29.59
CA ILE A 367 2.98 16.95 -28.26
C ILE A 367 4.45 17.36 -28.35
N SER A 368 4.88 18.26 -27.46
CA SER A 368 6.27 18.68 -27.34
C SER A 368 6.74 18.62 -25.89
N GLY A 369 7.98 18.20 -25.70
CA GLY A 369 8.68 18.29 -24.43
C GLY A 369 10.15 18.63 -24.64
N ASN A 370 10.76 19.26 -23.64
CA ASN A 370 12.15 19.69 -23.68
C ASN A 370 13.01 18.83 -22.74
N ILE A 371 14.24 18.50 -23.17
CA ILE A 371 15.29 17.91 -22.32
C ILE A 371 16.54 18.80 -22.32
N LYS A 372 17.16 19.02 -21.16
CA LYS A 372 18.30 19.94 -21.02
C LYS A 372 19.61 19.25 -21.42
N ILE A 373 20.34 19.82 -22.39
CA ILE A 373 21.69 19.36 -22.75
C ILE A 373 22.72 20.02 -21.83
N GLY A 374 22.55 21.31 -21.56
CA GLY A 374 23.43 22.13 -20.72
C GLY A 374 22.71 23.39 -20.20
N PRO A 375 23.44 24.36 -19.62
CA PRO A 375 22.84 25.49 -18.90
C PRO A 375 21.90 26.38 -19.74
N ARG A 376 22.20 26.54 -21.03
CA ARG A 376 21.46 27.39 -21.97
C ARG A 376 21.02 26.69 -23.27
N LYS A 377 21.16 25.35 -23.36
CA LYS A 377 20.81 24.57 -24.56
C LYS A 377 19.94 23.36 -24.19
N SER A 378 18.85 23.17 -24.93
CA SER A 378 17.95 22.03 -24.79
C SER A 378 17.69 21.37 -26.15
N ILE A 379 17.12 20.15 -26.11
CA ILE A 379 16.51 19.51 -27.26
C ILE A 379 15.00 19.63 -27.10
N SER A 380 14.34 20.19 -28.11
CA SER A 380 12.89 20.11 -28.27
C SER A 380 12.55 18.79 -28.95
N LEU A 381 11.84 17.93 -28.22
CA LEU A 381 11.32 16.64 -28.66
C LEU A 381 9.86 16.83 -29.03
N ASN A 382 9.52 16.66 -30.31
CA ASN A 382 8.16 16.82 -30.81
C ASN A 382 7.70 15.48 -31.38
N CYS A 383 6.55 14.99 -30.91
CA CYS A 383 5.95 13.76 -31.40
C CYS A 383 4.63 14.08 -32.10
N PHE A 384 4.53 13.67 -33.36
CA PHE A 384 3.38 13.94 -34.22
C PHE A 384 2.80 12.65 -34.77
N TYR A 385 1.47 12.59 -34.85
CA TYR A 385 0.75 11.59 -35.63
C TYR A 385 -0.25 12.27 -36.58
N ARG A 386 -0.23 11.85 -37.84
CA ARG A 386 -1.29 12.17 -38.80
C ARG A 386 -2.14 10.92 -39.05
N PRO A 387 -3.46 10.95 -38.76
CA PRO A 387 -4.37 9.87 -39.12
C PRO A 387 -4.46 9.76 -40.66
N PRO A 388 -4.42 8.54 -41.26
CA PRO A 388 -4.44 8.39 -42.71
C PRO A 388 -5.71 8.95 -43.36
N ASN A 389 -6.86 8.81 -42.70
CA ASN A 389 -8.16 9.26 -43.18
C ASN A 389 -8.38 10.78 -43.03
N LYS A 390 -7.47 11.53 -42.38
CA LYS A 390 -7.53 12.99 -42.27
C LYS A 390 -6.86 13.62 -43.50
N GLN A 391 -7.66 13.78 -44.57
CA GLN A 391 -7.32 14.59 -45.76
C GLN A 391 -7.77 16.06 -45.64
N ASP A 392 -8.49 16.37 -44.56
CA ASP A 392 -8.92 17.70 -44.12
C ASP A 392 -7.75 18.70 -44.06
N LEU A 393 -7.78 19.71 -44.96
CA LEU A 393 -6.73 20.72 -45.08
C LEU A 393 -6.61 21.60 -43.82
N GLU A 394 -7.72 21.89 -43.12
CA GLU A 394 -7.70 22.71 -41.90
C GLU A 394 -6.86 22.05 -40.80
N TYR A 395 -6.95 20.72 -40.67
CA TYR A 395 -6.11 19.94 -39.75
C TYR A 395 -4.62 20.03 -40.11
N ILE A 396 -4.29 20.02 -41.42
CA ILE A 396 -2.91 20.06 -41.91
C ILE A 396 -2.30 21.45 -41.72
N ASP A 397 -3.02 22.49 -42.10
CA ASP A 397 -2.59 23.89 -41.92
C ASP A 397 -2.43 24.23 -40.42
N THR A 398 -3.35 23.75 -39.58
CA THR A 398 -3.22 23.84 -38.11
C THR A 398 -1.95 23.14 -37.62
N ALA A 399 -1.69 21.90 -38.05
CA ALA A 399 -0.49 21.15 -37.63
C ALA A 399 0.80 21.85 -38.08
N VAL A 400 0.86 22.33 -39.32
CA VAL A 400 2.01 23.07 -39.85
C VAL A 400 2.23 24.39 -39.10
N ALA A 401 1.16 25.13 -38.78
CA ALA A 401 1.25 26.37 -37.99
C ALA A 401 1.72 26.11 -36.54
N GLU A 402 1.25 25.04 -35.90
CA GLU A 402 1.72 24.63 -34.58
C GLU A 402 3.21 24.23 -34.60
N ILE A 403 3.64 23.44 -35.60
CA ILE A 403 5.04 23.04 -35.77
C ILE A 403 5.93 24.26 -36.05
N LYS A 404 5.49 25.21 -36.89
CA LYS A 404 6.15 26.50 -37.11
C LYS A 404 6.34 27.25 -35.79
N THR A 405 5.27 27.44 -35.03
CA THR A 405 5.30 28.08 -33.70
C THR A 405 6.26 27.39 -32.73
N LEU A 406 6.32 26.05 -32.73
CA LEU A 406 7.22 25.28 -31.88
C LEU A 406 8.69 25.43 -32.28
N ARG A 407 9.00 25.46 -33.58
CA ARG A 407 10.34 25.73 -34.11
C ARG A 407 10.78 27.13 -33.75
N GLU A 408 9.90 28.13 -33.84
CA GLU A 408 10.20 29.52 -33.51
C GLU A 408 10.53 29.73 -32.03
N LYS A 409 9.71 29.16 -31.13
CA LYS A 409 9.99 29.13 -29.68
C LYS A 409 11.30 28.40 -29.32
N ASN A 410 11.82 27.59 -30.24
CA ASN A 410 13.01 26.77 -30.07
C ASN A 410 14.12 27.07 -31.09
N LYS A 411 14.20 28.29 -31.65
CA LYS A 411 15.23 28.69 -32.64
C LYS A 411 16.66 28.32 -32.20
N ASN A 412 16.99 28.57 -30.93
CA ASN A 412 18.31 28.34 -30.34
C ASN A 412 18.54 26.90 -29.80
N ASN A 413 17.56 26.01 -29.94
CA ASN A 413 17.59 24.63 -29.45
C ASN A 413 17.76 23.63 -30.61
N ILE A 414 18.22 22.42 -30.29
CA ILE A 414 18.13 21.31 -31.27
C ILE A 414 16.65 20.95 -31.38
N PHE A 415 16.09 21.07 -32.58
CA PHE A 415 14.71 20.72 -32.86
C PHE A 415 14.68 19.30 -33.43
N LEU A 416 13.86 18.43 -32.84
CA LEU A 416 13.59 17.07 -33.30
C LEU A 416 12.08 16.89 -33.41
N LEU A 417 11.58 16.49 -34.57
CA LEU A 417 10.17 16.20 -34.84
C LEU A 417 10.07 14.82 -35.47
N GLY A 418 9.45 13.87 -34.79
CA GLY A 418 9.32 12.50 -35.28
C GLY A 418 8.03 11.81 -34.87
N GLY A 419 7.74 10.70 -35.52
CA GLY A 419 6.46 10.00 -35.42
C GLY A 419 5.98 9.55 -36.80
N ASP A 420 4.70 9.26 -36.92
CA ASP A 420 4.11 8.67 -38.13
C ASP A 420 3.22 9.69 -38.84
N PHE A 421 3.63 10.06 -40.05
CA PHE A 421 3.00 11.10 -40.85
C PHE A 421 1.96 10.52 -41.83
N ASN A 422 1.94 9.19 -42.06
CA ASN A 422 1.08 8.55 -43.06
C ASN A 422 1.05 9.27 -44.43
N LEU A 423 2.22 9.71 -44.92
CA LEU A 423 2.41 10.34 -46.24
C LEU A 423 3.16 9.35 -47.16
N PRO A 424 2.46 8.36 -47.76
CA PRO A 424 3.09 7.31 -48.57
C PRO A 424 3.59 7.81 -49.94
N ASP A 425 3.06 8.92 -50.43
CA ASP A 425 3.32 9.40 -51.79
C ASP A 425 4.67 10.12 -51.96
N ILE A 426 5.28 10.57 -50.86
CA ILE A 426 6.48 11.42 -50.85
C ILE A 426 7.75 10.56 -50.76
N ASP A 427 8.67 10.72 -51.71
CA ASP A 427 10.06 10.28 -51.52
C ASP A 427 10.80 11.35 -50.72
N TRP A 428 11.09 11.05 -49.45
CA TRP A 428 11.80 11.96 -48.56
C TRP A 428 13.31 12.12 -48.84
N THR A 429 13.83 11.48 -49.88
CA THR A 429 15.22 11.63 -50.34
C THR A 429 15.34 12.62 -51.49
N SER A 430 14.41 12.62 -52.45
CA SER A 430 14.35 13.62 -53.54
C SER A 430 13.37 14.78 -53.28
N TYR A 431 12.43 14.61 -52.35
CA TYR A 431 11.28 15.47 -52.08
C TYR A 431 10.23 15.52 -53.21
N ASP A 432 10.22 14.49 -54.07
CA ASP A 432 9.19 14.30 -55.10
C ASP A 432 7.95 13.54 -54.59
N THR A 433 6.87 13.58 -55.36
CA THR A 433 5.66 12.77 -55.14
C THR A 433 5.44 11.77 -56.28
N HIS A 434 5.29 10.49 -55.96
CA HIS A 434 5.18 9.41 -56.96
C HIS A 434 3.82 8.69 -57.01
N SER A 435 2.88 9.03 -56.11
CA SER A 435 1.50 8.52 -56.16
C SER A 435 0.48 9.55 -55.66
N ASN A 436 -0.81 9.25 -55.85
CA ASN A 436 -1.94 10.14 -55.53
C ASN A 436 -2.86 9.55 -54.43
N GLN A 437 -2.31 8.92 -53.39
CA GLN A 437 -3.12 8.37 -52.28
C GLN A 437 -3.60 9.47 -51.31
N VAL A 438 -2.82 10.54 -51.20
CA VAL A 438 -3.10 11.74 -50.42
C VAL A 438 -3.17 12.95 -51.38
N PRO A 439 -4.07 13.93 -51.17
CA PRO A 439 -4.13 15.12 -52.01
C PRO A 439 -2.79 15.85 -52.11
N ALA A 440 -2.40 16.24 -53.33
CA ALA A 440 -1.10 16.85 -53.62
C ALA A 440 -0.82 18.09 -52.75
N GLN A 441 -1.85 18.86 -52.40
CA GLN A 441 -1.77 20.02 -51.51
C GLN A 441 -1.24 19.65 -50.12
N VAL A 442 -1.65 18.50 -49.55
CA VAL A 442 -1.20 18.01 -48.24
C VAL A 442 0.27 17.58 -48.33
N ASN A 443 0.65 16.86 -49.38
CA ASN A 443 2.03 16.45 -49.60
C ASN A 443 2.95 17.68 -49.73
N GLN A 444 2.54 18.65 -50.55
CA GLN A 444 3.23 19.93 -50.75
C GLN A 444 3.30 20.79 -49.49
N ALA A 445 2.27 20.79 -48.63
CA ALA A 445 2.29 21.52 -47.36
C ALA A 445 3.42 21.03 -46.43
N PHE A 446 3.63 19.71 -46.32
CA PHE A 446 4.73 19.16 -45.53
C PHE A 446 6.10 19.34 -46.20
N ILE A 447 6.22 19.21 -47.53
CA ILE A 447 7.47 19.51 -48.26
C ILE A 447 7.88 20.97 -48.01
N ARG A 448 6.97 21.93 -48.23
CA ARG A 448 7.20 23.36 -47.95
C ARG A 448 7.55 23.61 -46.48
N MET A 449 6.86 22.97 -45.54
CA MET A 449 7.19 23.05 -44.11
C MET A 449 8.65 22.63 -43.82
N THR A 450 9.20 21.62 -44.50
CA THR A 450 10.61 21.23 -44.26
C THR A 450 11.61 22.32 -44.69
N ALA A 451 11.34 22.97 -45.83
CA ALA A 451 12.12 24.11 -46.31
C ALA A 451 11.98 25.33 -45.37
N ASP A 452 10.74 25.73 -45.05
CA ASP A 452 10.41 26.88 -44.19
C ASP A 452 11.10 26.81 -42.81
N LEU A 453 11.24 25.59 -42.25
CA LEU A 453 11.81 25.37 -40.92
C LEU A 453 13.32 25.11 -40.91
N SER A 454 13.93 25.01 -42.10
CA SER A 454 15.28 24.50 -42.34
C SER A 454 15.55 23.19 -41.60
N VAL A 455 14.68 22.18 -41.80
CA VAL A 455 14.81 20.85 -41.18
C VAL A 455 15.01 19.76 -42.22
N GLN A 456 15.86 18.78 -41.91
CA GLN A 456 16.14 17.64 -42.78
C GLN A 456 15.64 16.33 -42.17
N GLN A 457 15.13 15.45 -43.02
CA GLN A 457 14.62 14.13 -42.68
C GLN A 457 15.75 13.10 -42.50
N LEU A 458 15.77 12.39 -41.36
CA LEU A 458 16.85 11.45 -40.98
C LEU A 458 16.58 9.96 -41.26
N VAL A 459 15.32 9.58 -41.49
CA VAL A 459 14.95 8.17 -41.75
C VAL A 459 14.93 7.94 -43.25
N ASN A 460 15.84 7.08 -43.72
CA ASN A 460 16.10 6.79 -45.15
C ASN A 460 15.83 5.32 -45.52
N LYS A 461 14.94 4.65 -44.79
CA LYS A 461 14.63 3.22 -44.94
C LYS A 461 13.13 3.00 -44.77
N PRO A 462 12.49 2.19 -45.63
CA PRO A 462 11.09 1.84 -45.48
C PRO A 462 10.73 1.33 -44.08
N THR A 463 9.70 1.95 -43.51
CA THR A 463 9.17 1.66 -42.17
C THR A 463 7.86 0.90 -42.23
N ARG A 464 7.09 0.99 -43.32
CA ARG A 464 5.88 0.18 -43.54
C ARG A 464 5.81 -0.28 -45.00
N GLY A 465 5.94 -1.59 -45.22
CA GLY A 465 6.09 -2.13 -46.57
C GLY A 465 7.37 -1.58 -47.23
N GLU A 466 7.21 -0.98 -48.41
CA GLU A 466 8.28 -0.25 -49.12
C GLU A 466 8.21 1.27 -48.88
N ASN A 467 7.25 1.78 -48.08
CA ASN A 467 7.08 3.21 -47.78
C ASN A 467 7.81 3.64 -46.49
N THR A 468 8.25 4.90 -46.43
CA THR A 468 8.86 5.51 -45.24
C THR A 468 7.86 6.47 -44.60
N LEU A 469 7.13 6.00 -43.57
CA LEU A 469 6.05 6.75 -42.92
C LEU A 469 6.43 7.27 -41.53
N ASP A 470 7.32 6.55 -40.83
CA ASP A 470 7.83 6.92 -39.51
C ASP A 470 9.07 7.82 -39.69
N LEU A 471 8.87 9.12 -39.55
CA LEU A 471 9.83 10.17 -39.89
C LEU A 471 10.56 10.75 -38.67
N MET A 472 11.64 11.48 -38.93
CA MET A 472 12.44 12.22 -37.95
C MET A 472 13.13 13.41 -38.61
N PHE A 473 12.50 14.57 -38.53
CA PHE A 473 13.08 15.84 -38.96
C PHE A 473 13.98 16.42 -37.88
N THR A 474 15.11 17.01 -38.27
CA THR A 474 15.97 17.79 -37.37
C THR A 474 16.50 19.07 -37.99
N SER A 475 16.74 20.08 -37.14
CA SER A 475 17.53 21.26 -37.51
C SER A 475 19.05 21.05 -37.50
N HIS A 476 19.55 19.89 -37.03
CA HIS A 476 20.99 19.62 -36.91
C HIS A 476 21.34 18.21 -37.46
N PRO A 477 21.26 17.99 -38.78
CA PRO A 477 21.43 16.66 -39.40
C PRO A 477 22.81 16.05 -39.16
N GLY A 478 23.86 16.88 -39.08
CA GLY A 478 25.24 16.44 -38.79
C GLY A 478 25.43 15.79 -37.40
N HIS A 479 24.42 15.79 -36.53
CA HIS A 479 24.46 15.02 -35.29
C HIS A 479 24.06 13.54 -35.48
N LEU A 480 23.61 13.09 -36.66
CA LEU A 480 23.24 11.68 -36.86
C LEU A 480 24.48 10.77 -36.94
N GLU A 481 24.68 9.92 -35.94
CA GLU A 481 25.73 8.88 -35.98
C GLU A 481 25.25 7.61 -36.70
N ARG A 482 23.98 7.22 -36.47
CA ARG A 482 23.44 5.96 -36.98
C ARG A 482 21.92 5.94 -37.07
N CYS A 483 21.39 5.44 -38.19
CA CYS A 483 19.98 5.14 -38.39
C CYS A 483 19.75 3.66 -38.73
N LYS A 484 18.94 2.96 -37.91
CA LYS A 484 18.67 1.52 -38.04
C LYS A 484 17.19 1.19 -37.84
N THR A 485 16.60 0.43 -38.74
CA THR A 485 15.29 -0.21 -38.55
C THR A 485 15.40 -1.52 -37.74
N LEU A 486 14.39 -1.79 -36.93
CA LEU A 486 14.24 -2.95 -36.06
C LEU A 486 12.87 -3.62 -36.35
N PRO A 487 12.73 -4.94 -36.14
CA PRO A 487 11.47 -5.62 -36.40
C PRO A 487 10.31 -5.05 -35.57
N PRO A 488 9.06 -5.09 -36.09
CA PRO A 488 7.90 -4.50 -35.44
C PRO A 488 7.63 -5.01 -34.02
N ILE A 489 6.96 -4.17 -33.22
CA ILE A 489 6.55 -4.51 -31.85
C ILE A 489 5.25 -5.32 -31.85
N GLY A 490 5.26 -6.47 -31.18
CA GLY A 490 4.11 -7.37 -31.15
C GLY A 490 3.58 -7.64 -32.56
N ASN A 491 2.29 -7.38 -32.78
CA ASN A 491 1.63 -7.51 -34.08
C ASN A 491 1.55 -6.21 -34.91
N SER A 492 2.28 -5.14 -34.55
CA SER A 492 2.42 -3.96 -35.42
C SER A 492 2.98 -4.36 -36.80
N ASP A 493 2.54 -3.66 -37.85
CA ASP A 493 3.05 -3.74 -39.21
C ASP A 493 4.14 -2.68 -39.53
N HIS A 494 4.41 -1.76 -38.60
CA HIS A 494 5.48 -0.77 -38.70
C HIS A 494 6.81 -1.27 -38.11
N ASP A 495 7.89 -1.16 -38.89
CA ASP A 495 9.27 -1.28 -38.43
C ASP A 495 9.62 -0.12 -37.48
N ILE A 496 10.34 -0.46 -36.42
CA ILE A 496 10.72 0.50 -35.38
C ILE A 496 12.03 1.18 -35.79
N VAL A 497 12.09 2.50 -35.75
CA VAL A 497 13.33 3.25 -36.08
C VAL A 497 14.16 3.47 -34.83
N LEU A 498 15.46 3.22 -34.91
CA LEU A 498 16.46 3.49 -33.88
C LEU A 498 17.52 4.44 -34.42
N LEU A 499 17.66 5.58 -33.76
CA LEU A 499 18.62 6.64 -34.07
C LEU A 499 19.61 6.78 -32.92
N ASP A 500 20.89 6.92 -33.23
CA ASP A 500 21.91 7.38 -32.29
C ASP A 500 22.37 8.78 -32.74
N LEU A 501 22.21 9.80 -31.88
CA LEU A 501 22.62 11.18 -32.15
C LEU A 501 23.80 11.61 -31.28
N ALA A 502 24.76 12.32 -31.86
CA ALA A 502 25.94 12.91 -31.22
C ALA A 502 25.62 14.10 -30.29
N ALA A 503 24.67 13.91 -29.36
CA ALA A 503 24.23 14.92 -28.41
C ALA A 503 24.69 14.58 -26.98
N LYS A 504 25.64 15.36 -26.44
CA LYS A 504 26.20 15.19 -25.09
C LYS A 504 25.24 15.73 -24.02
N VAL A 505 24.21 14.96 -23.68
CA VAL A 505 23.23 15.36 -22.65
C VAL A 505 23.85 15.32 -21.25
N THR A 506 23.68 16.40 -20.48
CA THR A 506 24.04 16.44 -19.05
C THR A 506 23.12 15.53 -18.26
N ARG A 507 23.67 14.45 -17.71
CA ARG A 507 22.95 13.53 -16.81
C ARG A 507 23.42 13.76 -15.37
N PRO A 508 22.52 13.80 -14.37
CA PRO A 508 22.92 13.70 -12.97
C PRO A 508 23.69 12.39 -12.76
N LYS A 509 24.71 12.41 -11.89
CA LYS A 509 25.45 11.19 -11.55
C LYS A 509 24.46 10.20 -10.91
N PRO A 510 24.39 8.93 -11.36
CA PRO A 510 23.46 7.97 -10.80
C PRO A 510 23.75 7.79 -9.31
N THR A 511 22.77 8.09 -8.47
CA THR A 511 22.90 8.04 -7.01
C THR A 511 23.13 6.60 -6.56
N SER A 512 24.33 6.33 -6.03
CA SER A 512 24.60 5.07 -5.36
C SER A 512 23.83 5.08 -4.04
N ARG A 513 22.80 4.24 -3.91
CA ARG A 513 22.07 4.13 -2.66
C ARG A 513 22.74 3.09 -1.77
N THR A 514 23.14 3.51 -0.59
CA THR A 514 23.64 2.65 0.48
C THR A 514 22.45 1.94 1.10
N ILE A 515 22.43 0.60 1.06
CA ILE A 515 21.41 -0.22 1.71
C ILE A 515 22.02 -0.87 2.95
N ASN A 516 21.39 -0.64 4.10
CA ASN A 516 21.76 -1.28 5.36
C ASN A 516 21.35 -2.76 5.34
N LEU A 517 22.30 -3.66 5.60
CA LEU A 517 22.07 -5.10 5.66
C LEU A 517 21.68 -5.51 7.09
N TRP A 518 20.49 -5.11 7.53
CA TRP A 518 19.99 -5.36 8.90
C TRP A 518 20.11 -6.82 9.37
N LYS A 519 19.96 -7.80 8.48
CA LYS A 519 20.17 -9.24 8.78
C LYS A 519 21.61 -9.63 9.14
N LYS A 520 22.57 -8.71 8.99
CA LYS A 520 23.99 -8.86 9.33
C LYS A 520 24.46 -7.79 10.34
N ALA A 521 23.54 -7.06 10.95
CA ALA A 521 23.89 -6.06 11.97
C ALA A 521 24.43 -6.76 13.23
N ASN A 522 25.53 -6.25 13.79
CA ASN A 522 26.01 -6.66 15.10
C ASN A 522 25.17 -5.96 16.18
N MET A 523 24.05 -6.59 16.57
CA MET A 523 23.13 -6.04 17.57
C MET A 523 23.77 -5.87 18.95
N GLU A 524 24.68 -6.76 19.33
CA GLU A 524 25.40 -6.71 20.61
C GLU A 524 26.34 -5.49 20.68
N GLY A 525 27.09 -5.24 19.61
CA GLY A 525 27.92 -4.05 19.46
C GLY A 525 27.11 -2.74 19.43
N ILE A 526 25.92 -2.74 18.81
CA ILE A 526 24.99 -1.60 18.87
C ILE A 526 24.56 -1.35 20.32
N ASN A 527 24.07 -2.37 21.02
CA ASN A 527 23.58 -2.24 22.38
C ASN A 527 24.68 -1.71 23.31
N LYS A 528 25.87 -2.34 23.30
CA LYS A 528 27.02 -1.90 24.09
C LYS A 528 27.39 -0.45 23.79
N SER A 529 27.55 -0.10 22.51
CA SER A 529 27.91 1.27 22.13
C SER A 529 26.85 2.30 22.52
N LEU A 530 25.56 1.94 22.51
CA LEU A 530 24.50 2.85 22.97
C LEU A 530 24.55 3.01 24.49
N THR A 531 24.74 1.94 25.26
CA THR A 531 24.93 1.99 26.72
C THR A 531 26.14 2.85 27.10
N ASP A 532 27.30 2.60 26.49
CA ASP A 532 28.55 3.34 26.79
C ASP A 532 28.42 4.85 26.50
N ASN A 533 27.70 5.23 25.44
CA ASN A 533 27.49 6.64 25.07
C ASN A 533 26.28 7.29 25.79
N PHE A 534 25.41 6.51 26.42
CA PHE A 534 24.23 7.02 27.14
C PHE A 534 24.63 7.74 28.42
N THR A 535 25.62 7.22 29.16
CA THR A 535 26.14 7.88 30.37
C THR A 535 26.72 9.25 30.05
N GLU A 536 27.53 9.38 28.99
CA GLU A 536 28.07 10.66 28.51
C GLU A 536 26.94 11.62 28.07
N PHE A 537 25.92 11.11 27.37
CA PHE A 537 24.77 11.90 26.96
C PHE A 537 23.98 12.46 28.15
N GLN A 538 23.77 11.65 29.19
CA GLN A 538 23.03 12.05 30.39
C GLN A 538 23.78 13.06 31.26
N THR A 539 25.12 13.04 31.27
CA THR A 539 25.95 14.02 31.99
C THR A 539 26.27 15.29 31.20
N THR A 540 25.95 15.33 29.91
CA THR A 540 26.16 16.52 29.07
C THR A 540 25.08 17.57 29.34
N ASN A 541 25.48 18.79 29.71
CA ASN A 541 24.55 19.92 29.80
C ASN A 541 24.35 20.55 28.41
N PHE A 542 23.09 20.67 27.96
CA PHE A 542 22.75 21.14 26.61
C PHE A 542 22.17 22.56 26.61
N SER A 543 22.62 23.41 25.68
CA SER A 543 22.13 24.79 25.54
C SER A 543 20.70 24.89 25.04
N ASP A 544 20.27 23.96 24.18
CA ASP A 544 18.93 23.94 23.58
C ASP A 544 18.52 22.53 23.12
N ILE A 545 17.23 22.37 22.79
CA ILE A 545 16.62 21.10 22.36
C ILE A 545 17.22 20.58 21.05
N ASN A 546 17.65 21.45 20.13
CA ASN A 546 18.29 21.03 18.88
C ASN A 546 19.71 20.50 19.14
N ALA A 547 20.46 21.11 20.07
CA ALA A 547 21.77 20.61 20.49
C ALA A 547 21.66 19.19 21.10
N MET A 548 20.68 18.99 22.00
CA MET A 548 20.36 17.67 22.58
C MET A 548 19.97 16.65 21.50
N TRP A 549 19.05 17.00 20.60
CA TRP A 549 18.62 16.13 19.49
C TRP A 549 19.79 15.78 18.55
N ASN A 550 20.65 16.75 18.21
CA ASN A 550 21.79 16.52 17.34
C ASN A 550 22.84 15.59 17.98
N LYS A 551 23.09 15.70 19.30
CA LYS A 551 23.95 14.75 20.03
C LYS A 551 23.33 13.35 20.08
N PHE A 552 22.04 13.22 20.42
CA PHE A 552 21.33 11.93 20.43
C PHE A 552 21.37 11.24 19.05
N LYS A 553 21.04 12.01 18.01
CA LYS A 553 21.09 11.56 16.61
C LYS A 553 22.51 11.15 16.19
N SER A 554 23.55 11.86 16.62
CA SER A 554 24.93 11.52 16.27
C SER A 554 25.38 10.21 16.90
N ILE A 555 25.01 9.94 18.16
CA ILE A 555 25.28 8.67 18.86
C ILE A 555 24.65 7.50 18.12
N ILE A 556 23.34 7.58 17.82
CA ILE A 556 22.63 6.52 17.10
C ILE A 556 23.20 6.32 15.68
N MET A 557 23.45 7.41 14.95
CA MET A 557 24.02 7.32 13.60
C MET A 557 25.43 6.69 13.62
N LYS A 558 26.28 7.01 14.60
CA LYS A 558 27.62 6.45 14.79
C LYS A 558 27.57 4.94 15.12
N ALA A 559 26.66 4.52 15.99
CA ALA A 559 26.43 3.10 16.26
C ALA A 559 25.94 2.38 14.99
N MET A 560 24.98 2.96 14.26
CA MET A 560 24.47 2.38 13.01
C MET A 560 25.54 2.27 11.92
N THR A 561 26.38 3.29 11.69
CA THR A 561 27.44 3.22 10.66
C THR A 561 28.55 2.24 11.01
N THR A 562 28.81 2.01 12.30
CA THR A 562 29.87 1.10 12.76
C THR A 562 29.43 -0.36 12.72
N TYR A 563 28.21 -0.66 13.18
CA TYR A 563 27.76 -2.03 13.44
C TYR A 563 26.72 -2.59 12.46
N VAL A 564 26.20 -1.78 11.52
CA VAL A 564 25.29 -2.24 10.46
C VAL A 564 26.03 -2.29 9.11
N PRO A 565 26.43 -3.47 8.62
CA PRO A 565 27.10 -3.58 7.34
C PRO A 565 26.25 -3.01 6.21
N THR A 566 26.87 -2.26 5.30
CA THR A 566 26.16 -1.64 4.18
C THR A 566 26.53 -2.27 2.84
N LYS A 567 25.59 -2.20 1.90
CA LYS A 567 25.81 -2.58 0.50
C LYS A 567 25.46 -1.41 -0.39
N GLN A 568 26.43 -0.89 -1.12
CA GLN A 568 26.15 0.05 -2.20
C GLN A 568 25.41 -0.66 -3.33
N THR A 569 24.28 -0.09 -3.73
CA THR A 569 23.53 -0.53 -4.91
C THR A 569 23.36 0.65 -5.86
N LYS A 570 23.74 0.45 -7.11
CA LYS A 570 23.36 1.35 -8.20
C LYS A 570 21.94 1.01 -8.63
N GLU A 571 21.17 2.01 -9.02
CA GLU A 571 19.90 1.77 -9.69
C GLU A 571 20.13 0.90 -10.93
N ARG A 572 19.28 -0.12 -11.09
CA ARG A 572 19.29 -1.00 -12.26
C ARG A 572 18.00 -0.79 -13.01
N TYR A 573 18.08 -0.12 -14.16
CA TYR A 573 16.99 -0.03 -15.15
C TYR A 573 16.85 -1.36 -15.91
N SER A 574 16.62 -2.45 -15.16
CA SER A 574 16.43 -3.79 -15.69
C SER A 574 15.29 -4.49 -14.96
N HIS A 575 14.33 -5.01 -15.72
CA HIS A 575 13.13 -5.63 -15.16
C HIS A 575 13.47 -6.87 -14.30
N PRO A 576 12.78 -7.08 -13.15
CA PRO A 576 13.04 -8.22 -12.29
C PRO A 576 12.92 -9.59 -12.98
N TRP A 577 12.03 -9.69 -13.97
CA TRP A 577 11.74 -10.92 -14.72
C TRP A 577 12.56 -11.11 -16.00
N MET A 578 13.38 -10.12 -16.39
CA MET A 578 14.18 -10.19 -17.62
C MET A 578 15.45 -11.03 -17.42
N ASN A 579 15.48 -12.20 -18.07
CA ASN A 579 16.56 -13.16 -17.97
C ASN A 579 17.46 -13.22 -19.24
N THR A 580 18.57 -13.94 -19.13
CA THR A 580 19.55 -14.10 -20.22
C THR A 580 18.98 -14.84 -21.44
N GLN A 581 18.01 -15.75 -21.27
CA GLN A 581 17.40 -16.47 -22.39
C GLN A 581 16.52 -15.56 -23.25
N LEU A 582 15.69 -14.71 -22.63
CA LEU A 582 14.89 -13.69 -23.34
C LEU A 582 15.78 -12.75 -24.16
N ARG A 583 16.91 -12.30 -23.61
CA ARG A 583 17.90 -11.51 -24.36
C ARG A 583 18.49 -12.26 -25.56
N LYS A 584 18.87 -13.55 -25.39
CA LYS A 584 19.38 -14.40 -26.48
C LYS A 584 18.34 -14.60 -27.60
N ILE A 585 17.07 -14.81 -27.24
CA ILE A 585 15.98 -14.98 -28.21
C ILE A 585 15.71 -13.65 -28.93
N SER A 586 15.66 -12.52 -28.22
CA SER A 586 15.46 -11.18 -28.82
C SER A 586 16.55 -10.84 -29.85
N ASN A 587 17.83 -11.01 -29.48
CA ASN A 587 18.96 -10.78 -30.40
C ASN A 587 18.90 -11.72 -31.62
N SER A 588 18.43 -12.95 -31.43
CA SER A 588 18.26 -13.91 -32.53
C SER A 588 17.08 -13.56 -33.44
N LYS A 589 15.96 -13.08 -32.88
CA LYS A 589 14.82 -12.52 -33.63
C LYS A 589 15.28 -11.35 -34.50
N GLN A 590 16.07 -10.42 -33.95
CA GLN A 590 16.58 -9.26 -34.67
C GLN A 590 17.51 -9.67 -35.84
N ARG A 591 18.45 -10.60 -35.62
CA ARG A 591 19.32 -11.11 -36.69
C ARG A 591 18.54 -11.84 -37.79
N ALA A 592 17.57 -12.68 -37.41
CA ALA A 592 16.70 -13.36 -38.37
C ALA A 592 15.88 -12.37 -39.20
N TYR A 593 15.38 -11.29 -38.58
CA TYR A 593 14.68 -10.22 -39.29
C TYR A 593 15.56 -9.50 -40.31
N THR A 594 16.75 -9.05 -39.90
CA THR A 594 17.70 -8.40 -40.83
C THR A 594 18.10 -9.33 -41.98
N LYS A 595 18.26 -10.63 -41.73
CA LYS A 595 18.50 -11.62 -42.79
C LYS A 595 17.28 -11.78 -43.72
N ALA A 596 16.07 -11.85 -43.18
CA ALA A 596 14.83 -11.97 -43.97
C ALA A 596 14.57 -10.74 -44.85
N LYS A 597 14.74 -9.51 -44.32
CA LYS A 597 14.58 -8.26 -45.09
C LYS A 597 15.64 -8.15 -46.22
N ARG A 598 16.88 -8.61 -45.98
CA ARG A 598 17.95 -8.64 -47.00
C ARG A 598 17.76 -9.72 -48.08
N THR A 599 17.31 -10.91 -47.72
CA THR A 599 17.23 -12.06 -48.64
C THR A 599 15.88 -12.19 -49.36
N LYS A 600 14.84 -11.52 -48.84
CA LYS A 600 13.41 -11.68 -49.20
C LYS A 600 12.92 -13.15 -49.22
N ASN A 601 13.67 -14.10 -48.65
CA ASN A 601 13.43 -15.55 -48.75
C ASN A 601 12.38 -16.04 -47.73
N THR A 602 11.41 -16.84 -48.19
CA THR A 602 10.32 -17.40 -47.37
C THR A 602 10.82 -18.26 -46.19
N LYS A 603 11.95 -18.97 -46.32
CA LYS A 603 12.57 -19.75 -45.24
C LYS A 603 13.05 -18.87 -44.10
N ASP A 604 13.70 -17.74 -44.41
CA ASP A 604 14.17 -16.78 -43.39
C ASP A 604 13.02 -16.02 -42.74
N TRP A 605 11.96 -15.69 -43.50
CA TRP A 605 10.72 -15.16 -42.93
C TRP A 605 10.01 -16.15 -41.99
N LYS A 606 9.93 -17.44 -42.34
CA LYS A 606 9.43 -18.50 -41.44
C LYS A 606 10.27 -18.58 -40.16
N ARG A 607 11.60 -18.51 -40.27
CA ARG A 607 12.52 -18.49 -39.11
C ARG A 607 12.32 -17.27 -38.20
N TYR A 608 12.12 -16.09 -38.77
CA TYR A 608 11.78 -14.87 -38.02
C TYR A 608 10.42 -15.01 -37.31
N LYS A 609 9.37 -15.44 -38.01
CA LYS A 609 8.02 -15.64 -37.44
C LYS A 609 8.04 -16.62 -36.26
N PHE A 610 8.78 -17.72 -36.37
CA PHE A 610 9.00 -18.67 -35.27
C PHE A 610 9.68 -18.01 -34.06
N LEU A 611 10.76 -17.24 -34.27
CA LEU A 611 11.49 -16.57 -33.17
C LEU A 611 10.66 -15.45 -32.53
N LYS A 612 9.81 -14.77 -33.29
CA LYS A 612 8.82 -13.79 -32.81
C LYS A 612 7.81 -14.45 -31.86
N ALA A 613 7.14 -15.52 -32.32
CA ALA A 613 6.18 -16.26 -31.51
C ALA A 613 6.83 -16.88 -30.25
N LYS A 614 8.03 -17.45 -30.38
CA LYS A 614 8.80 -17.97 -29.24
C LYS A 614 9.11 -16.87 -28.21
N LEU A 615 9.57 -15.70 -28.65
CA LEU A 615 9.86 -14.59 -27.74
C LEU A 615 8.61 -14.16 -26.95
N GLN A 616 7.47 -14.04 -27.62
CA GLN A 616 6.19 -13.68 -26.98
C GLN A 616 5.75 -14.72 -25.95
N LYS A 617 5.83 -16.02 -26.28
CA LYS A 617 5.49 -17.11 -25.34
C LYS A 617 6.38 -17.08 -24.10
N GLU A 618 7.71 -17.07 -24.28
CA GLU A 618 8.67 -17.05 -23.16
C GLU A 618 8.54 -15.77 -22.32
N SER A 619 8.26 -14.63 -22.95
CA SER A 619 8.07 -13.35 -22.26
C SER A 619 6.81 -13.34 -21.39
N ARG A 620 5.70 -13.94 -21.86
CA ARG A 620 4.48 -14.14 -21.06
C ARG A 620 4.73 -15.07 -19.88
N ILE A 621 5.43 -16.19 -20.08
CA ILE A 621 5.75 -17.15 -19.00
C ILE A 621 6.64 -16.50 -17.93
N ALA A 622 7.69 -15.78 -18.33
CA ALA A 622 8.60 -15.12 -17.41
C ALA A 622 7.90 -14.00 -16.60
N HIS A 623 7.03 -13.21 -17.24
CA HIS A 623 6.21 -12.22 -16.56
C HIS A 623 5.17 -12.88 -15.63
N GLY A 624 4.55 -13.98 -16.05
CA GLY A 624 3.60 -14.76 -15.25
C GLY A 624 4.21 -15.22 -13.92
N LYS A 625 5.37 -15.91 -13.99
CA LYS A 625 6.12 -16.34 -12.79
C LYS A 625 6.51 -15.20 -11.84
N TYR A 626 6.73 -14.01 -12.38
CA TYR A 626 7.03 -12.82 -11.57
C TYR A 626 5.77 -12.19 -10.95
N MET A 627 4.61 -12.28 -11.61
CA MET A 627 3.33 -11.93 -10.98
C MET A 627 2.96 -12.95 -9.90
N GLU A 628 3.15 -14.24 -10.17
CA GLU A 628 3.02 -15.32 -9.17
C GLU A 628 3.88 -15.03 -7.95
N ASP A 629 5.19 -14.78 -8.07
CA ASP A 629 6.07 -14.42 -6.93
C ASP A 629 5.68 -13.13 -6.17
N ILE A 630 4.89 -12.22 -6.77
CA ILE A 630 4.32 -11.06 -6.06
C ILE A 630 3.03 -11.40 -5.31
N ILE A 631 2.27 -12.39 -5.79
CA ILE A 631 0.96 -12.79 -5.27
C ILE A 631 1.09 -13.94 -4.26
N SER A 632 1.98 -14.90 -4.53
CA SER A 632 2.10 -16.18 -3.82
C SER A 632 2.95 -16.14 -2.55
N THR A 633 3.57 -15.00 -2.21
CA THR A 633 4.03 -14.76 -0.84
C THR A 633 2.78 -14.68 0.04
N ASP A 634 2.50 -15.79 0.73
CA ASP A 634 1.33 -16.04 1.58
C ASP A 634 0.80 -14.72 2.18
N HIS A 635 -0.42 -14.35 1.81
CA HIS A 635 -0.97 -13.00 2.05
C HIS A 635 -1.02 -12.64 3.54
N LYS A 636 -0.96 -13.64 4.42
CA LYS A 636 -0.87 -13.50 5.89
C LYS A 636 0.51 -13.03 6.37
N GLU A 637 1.59 -13.24 5.61
CA GLU A 637 2.96 -13.01 6.07
C GLU A 637 3.62 -11.74 5.51
N GLN A 638 3.43 -11.37 4.24
CA GLN A 638 4.07 -10.17 3.64
C GLN A 638 3.19 -9.35 2.67
N PRO A 639 2.04 -8.81 3.11
CA PRO A 639 1.16 -7.99 2.25
C PRO A 639 1.84 -6.71 1.71
N LYS A 640 2.93 -6.24 2.34
CA LYS A 640 3.67 -5.03 1.93
C LYS A 640 4.20 -5.11 0.48
N ARG A 641 4.64 -6.28 0.00
CA ARG A 641 5.22 -6.44 -1.36
C ARG A 641 4.15 -6.24 -2.44
N PHE A 642 3.01 -6.90 -2.29
CA PHE A 642 1.84 -6.75 -3.15
C PHE A 642 1.31 -5.31 -3.15
N TRP A 643 1.06 -4.72 -1.97
CA TRP A 643 0.55 -3.34 -1.90
C TRP A 643 1.54 -2.29 -2.41
N SER A 644 2.85 -2.50 -2.23
CA SER A 644 3.88 -1.65 -2.85
C SER A 644 3.85 -1.73 -4.37
N TYR A 645 3.71 -2.94 -4.93
CA TYR A 645 3.52 -3.13 -6.37
C TYR A 645 2.27 -2.40 -6.89
N ILE A 646 1.09 -2.63 -6.29
CA ILE A 646 -0.15 -1.96 -6.69
C ILE A 646 -0.06 -0.43 -6.59
N LYS A 647 0.53 0.11 -5.50
CA LYS A 647 0.73 1.55 -5.34
C LYS A 647 1.63 2.13 -6.45
N SER A 648 2.72 1.44 -6.82
CA SER A 648 3.61 1.88 -7.92
C SER A 648 2.94 1.90 -9.30
N ARG A 649 1.78 1.25 -9.48
CA ARG A 649 1.02 1.25 -10.73
C ARG A 649 -0.11 2.27 -10.77
N LYS A 650 -0.67 2.64 -9.62
CA LYS A 650 -1.81 3.57 -9.47
C LYS A 650 -1.40 5.04 -9.30
N GLN A 651 -0.12 5.33 -9.23
CA GLN A 651 0.38 6.71 -9.18
C GLN A 651 0.56 7.23 -10.61
N GLU A 652 0.02 8.40 -10.91
CA GLU A 652 0.63 9.25 -11.94
C GLU A 652 1.80 10.00 -11.31
N SER A 653 2.90 10.13 -12.05
CA SER A 653 4.09 10.85 -11.57
C SER A 653 3.93 12.35 -11.76
N THR A 654 2.94 12.94 -11.09
CA THR A 654 3.03 14.30 -10.61
C THR A 654 3.64 14.24 -9.21
N GLY A 655 4.95 14.46 -9.13
CA GLY A 655 5.54 14.94 -7.87
C GLY A 655 4.90 16.28 -7.50
N ILE A 656 5.16 16.79 -6.28
CA ILE A 656 4.68 18.13 -5.88
C ILE A 656 5.06 19.12 -6.99
N VAL A 657 4.05 19.73 -7.59
CA VAL A 657 4.17 20.65 -8.74
C VAL A 657 5.11 21.80 -8.37
N THR A 658 5.73 22.43 -9.37
CA THR A 658 6.50 23.67 -9.18
C THR A 658 5.66 24.67 -8.39
N LEU A 659 6.12 25.07 -7.19
CA LEU A 659 5.36 25.97 -6.33
C LEU A 659 5.80 27.41 -6.58
N LYS A 660 4.84 28.33 -6.57
CA LYS A 660 5.09 29.77 -6.66
C LYS A 660 5.35 30.30 -5.25
N ASP A 661 6.39 31.11 -5.07
CA ASP A 661 6.60 31.85 -3.81
C ASP A 661 5.76 33.14 -3.76
N LYS A 662 6.01 33.99 -2.75
CA LYS A 662 5.28 35.25 -2.52
C LYS A 662 5.65 36.33 -3.55
N ASP A 663 6.89 36.32 -4.04
CA ASP A 663 7.43 37.27 -5.02
C ASP A 663 7.07 36.87 -6.47
N GLY A 664 6.60 35.63 -6.63
CA GLY A 664 6.07 35.06 -7.85
C GLY A 664 7.02 34.15 -8.63
N LEU A 665 8.18 33.83 -8.05
CA LEU A 665 9.16 32.91 -8.60
C LEU A 665 8.69 31.44 -8.49
N LEU A 666 9.08 30.62 -9.46
CA LEU A 666 8.69 29.21 -9.55
C LEU A 666 9.81 28.29 -9.05
N HIS A 667 9.56 27.65 -7.90
CA HIS A 667 10.51 26.75 -7.23
C HIS A 667 10.24 25.29 -7.54
N SER A 668 11.29 24.59 -7.98
CA SER A 668 11.21 23.19 -8.46
C SER A 668 11.82 22.17 -7.51
N ASP A 669 12.72 22.61 -6.61
CA ASP A 669 13.47 21.80 -5.67
C ASP A 669 12.66 21.44 -4.40
N THR A 670 13.01 20.32 -3.79
CA THR A 670 12.26 19.77 -2.65
C THR A 670 12.41 20.60 -1.35
N PRO A 671 13.60 21.10 -0.96
CA PRO A 671 13.74 21.90 0.26
C PRO A 671 12.95 23.20 0.21
N THR A 672 13.04 23.97 -0.89
CA THR A 672 12.33 25.26 -1.00
C THR A 672 10.82 25.04 -1.11
N LYS A 673 10.36 23.99 -1.82
CA LYS A 673 8.94 23.59 -1.77
C LYS A 673 8.45 23.27 -0.36
N ALA A 674 9.23 22.54 0.43
CA ALA A 674 8.89 22.25 1.82
C ALA A 674 8.84 23.53 2.67
N SER A 675 9.78 24.46 2.45
CA SER A 675 9.80 25.76 3.13
C SER A 675 8.60 26.64 2.77
N ILE A 676 8.25 26.76 1.48
CA ILE A 676 7.07 27.51 1.00
C ILE A 676 5.78 26.94 1.61
N LEU A 677 5.62 25.61 1.59
CA LEU A 677 4.47 24.96 2.24
C LEU A 677 4.46 25.23 3.75
N ASN A 678 5.60 25.11 4.43
CA ASN A 678 5.68 25.36 5.87
C ASN A 678 5.35 26.81 6.24
N GLN A 679 5.84 27.80 5.48
CA GLN A 679 5.48 29.20 5.66
C GLN A 679 4.00 29.45 5.42
N GLN A 680 3.41 28.83 4.39
CA GLN A 680 1.98 28.93 4.13
C GLN A 680 1.16 28.32 5.28
N PHE A 681 1.53 27.13 5.75
CA PHE A 681 0.91 26.52 6.94
C PHE A 681 1.05 27.41 8.17
N GLN A 682 2.22 27.97 8.45
CA GLN A 682 2.43 28.88 9.57
C GLN A 682 1.56 30.14 9.48
N SER A 683 1.35 30.68 8.27
CA SER A 683 0.56 31.90 8.05
C SER A 683 -0.94 31.77 8.31
N VAL A 684 -1.49 30.54 8.35
CA VAL A 684 -2.91 30.29 8.64
C VAL A 684 -3.19 29.93 10.10
N TYR A 685 -2.17 29.88 10.96
CA TYR A 685 -2.34 29.77 12.41
C TYR A 685 -2.40 31.16 13.05
N THR A 686 -3.28 31.32 14.03
CA THR A 686 -3.32 32.49 14.92
C THR A 686 -1.99 32.61 15.67
N LYS A 687 -1.43 33.83 15.69
CA LYS A 687 -0.38 34.19 16.65
C LYS A 687 -1.05 34.60 17.94
N GLU A 688 -1.00 33.73 18.94
CA GLU A 688 -1.51 34.02 20.29
C GLU A 688 -0.57 34.98 21.02
N ASP A 689 -1.15 35.87 21.86
CA ASP A 689 -0.37 36.80 22.67
C ASP A 689 0.11 36.12 23.96
N ILE A 690 1.41 35.85 23.99
CA ILE A 690 2.12 35.23 25.11
C ILE A 690 2.31 36.16 26.33
N HIS A 691 2.01 37.46 26.24
CA HIS A 691 2.19 38.40 27.35
C HIS A 691 1.11 38.27 28.44
N ASN A 692 -0.07 37.76 28.10
CA ASN A 692 -1.21 37.59 29.01
C ASN A 692 -1.61 36.12 29.20
N MET A 693 -0.66 35.19 29.19
CA MET A 693 -0.94 33.82 29.62
C MET A 693 -1.21 33.78 31.14
N PRO A 694 -2.40 33.34 31.59
CA PRO A 694 -2.69 33.27 33.02
C PRO A 694 -1.78 32.24 33.70
N HIS A 695 -1.11 32.66 34.77
CA HIS A 695 -0.16 31.83 35.49
C HIS A 695 -0.91 30.74 36.29
N ILE A 696 -1.00 29.54 35.72
CA ILE A 696 -1.41 28.33 36.46
C ILE A 696 -0.40 28.16 37.61
N GLY A 697 -0.90 28.14 38.85
CA GLY A 697 -0.07 28.04 40.06
C GLY A 697 0.71 26.72 40.17
N PRO A 698 1.48 26.53 41.25
CA PRO A 698 2.14 25.25 41.50
C PRO A 698 1.12 24.11 41.50
N SER A 699 1.51 22.96 40.94
CA SER A 699 0.67 21.77 40.89
C SER A 699 0.14 21.42 42.29
N PRO A 700 -1.18 21.17 42.46
CA PRO A 700 -1.74 20.73 43.73
C PRO A 700 -1.35 19.27 44.07
N TYR A 701 -0.68 18.56 43.15
CA TYR A 701 -0.26 17.18 43.32
C TYR A 701 1.23 17.08 43.71
N PRO A 702 1.57 16.23 44.69
CA PRO A 702 2.96 16.02 45.10
C PRO A 702 3.80 15.39 43.97
N THR A 703 5.10 15.63 44.00
CA THR A 703 6.06 15.04 43.05
C THR A 703 6.12 13.53 43.24
N MET A 704 6.02 12.77 42.14
CA MET A 704 6.02 11.30 42.18
C MET A 704 7.40 10.74 42.58
N ASP A 705 7.40 9.73 43.45
CA ASP A 705 8.60 9.01 43.86
C ASP A 705 9.21 8.12 42.77
N ASN A 706 10.51 7.86 42.90
CA ASN A 706 11.26 7.02 41.95
C ASN A 706 10.80 5.55 41.98
N ILE A 707 10.28 5.06 40.84
CA ILE A 707 9.89 3.66 40.66
C ILE A 707 11.13 2.74 40.76
N ARG A 708 11.10 1.75 41.67
CA ARG A 708 12.16 0.75 41.84
C ARG A 708 11.70 -0.62 41.36
N VAL A 709 12.44 -1.20 40.40
CA VAL A 709 12.19 -2.56 39.88
C VAL A 709 13.22 -3.53 40.49
N SER A 710 12.76 -4.63 41.08
CA SER A 710 13.62 -5.67 41.65
C SER A 710 13.37 -7.04 41.01
N GLN A 711 14.41 -7.87 40.93
CA GLN A 711 14.33 -9.22 40.36
C GLN A 711 13.31 -10.11 41.11
N ALA A 712 13.25 -10.00 42.44
CA ALA A 712 12.25 -10.68 43.26
C ALA A 712 10.81 -10.26 42.93
N GLY A 713 10.58 -8.97 42.65
CA GLY A 713 9.29 -8.47 42.18
C GLY A 713 8.88 -9.07 40.84
N VAL A 714 9.82 -9.17 39.90
CA VAL A 714 9.59 -9.80 38.58
C VAL A 714 9.24 -11.29 38.73
N TYR A 715 9.95 -12.05 39.56
CA TYR A 715 9.62 -13.46 39.82
C TYR A 715 8.22 -13.63 40.44
N LYS A 716 7.85 -12.80 41.43
CA LYS A 716 6.51 -12.81 42.04
C LYS A 716 5.41 -12.57 41.00
N LEU A 717 5.62 -11.64 40.07
CA LEU A 717 4.68 -11.36 38.97
C LEU A 717 4.60 -12.51 37.96
N LEU A 718 5.73 -13.15 37.61
CA LEU A 718 5.74 -14.31 36.70
C LEU A 718 4.99 -15.51 37.30
N HIS A 719 5.17 -15.77 38.61
CA HIS A 719 4.48 -16.84 39.31
C HIS A 719 2.97 -16.60 39.36
N ARG A 720 2.53 -15.37 39.72
CA ARG A 720 1.11 -14.96 39.68
C ARG A 720 0.47 -15.23 38.32
N ARG A 721 1.11 -14.76 37.23
CA ARG A 721 0.62 -14.98 35.85
C ARG A 721 0.59 -16.45 35.41
N CYS A 722 1.32 -17.34 36.07
CA CYS A 722 1.21 -18.79 35.86
C CYS A 722 -0.02 -19.35 36.59
N LYS A 723 -0.19 -19.03 37.88
CA LYS A 723 -1.34 -19.44 38.70
C LYS A 723 -2.68 -19.00 38.09
N ASP A 724 -2.76 -17.75 37.62
CA ASP A 724 -3.97 -17.21 36.97
C ASP A 724 -4.33 -17.95 35.67
N ARG A 725 -3.33 -18.24 34.82
CA ARG A 725 -3.50 -18.96 33.56
C ARG A 725 -3.93 -20.41 33.76
N LEU A 726 -3.34 -21.11 34.74
CA LEU A 726 -3.74 -22.46 35.11
C LEU A 726 -5.15 -22.49 35.71
N THR A 727 -5.50 -21.50 36.55
CA THR A 727 -6.85 -21.34 37.12
C THR A 727 -7.90 -21.16 36.02
N MET A 728 -7.61 -20.33 35.00
CA MET A 728 -8.49 -20.19 33.84
C MET A 728 -8.57 -21.48 33.01
N ALA A 729 -7.47 -22.23 32.85
CA ALA A 729 -7.49 -23.52 32.17
C ALA A 729 -8.38 -24.56 32.88
N TYR A 730 -8.37 -24.60 34.22
CA TYR A 730 -9.27 -25.43 35.02
C TYR A 730 -10.73 -25.03 34.81
N LYS A 731 -11.04 -23.73 34.84
CA LYS A 731 -12.39 -23.22 34.59
C LYS A 731 -12.92 -23.66 33.22
N ILE A 732 -12.11 -23.55 32.17
CA ILE A 732 -12.48 -23.98 30.81
C ILE A 732 -12.72 -25.49 30.76
N ARG A 733 -11.79 -26.30 31.31
CA ARG A 733 -11.90 -27.77 31.28
C ARG A 733 -13.17 -28.28 31.99
N ASN A 734 -13.53 -27.67 33.11
CA ASN A 734 -14.70 -28.04 33.92
C ASN A 734 -15.97 -27.24 33.56
N ARG A 735 -16.00 -26.54 32.41
CA ARG A 735 -17.17 -25.77 31.92
C ARG A 735 -17.69 -24.72 32.93
N LEU A 736 -16.81 -24.15 33.75
CA LEU A 736 -17.08 -23.03 34.66
C LEU A 736 -16.99 -21.65 33.98
N VAL A 737 -16.74 -21.63 32.67
CA VAL A 737 -16.80 -20.47 31.77
C VAL A 737 -17.37 -20.91 30.43
N ASP A 738 -17.97 -19.98 29.68
CA ASP A 738 -18.59 -20.24 28.38
C ASP A 738 -17.56 -20.37 27.24
N ILE A 739 -16.72 -21.39 27.35
CA ILE A 739 -15.70 -21.78 26.37
C ILE A 739 -15.73 -23.30 26.31
N ASP A 740 -16.25 -23.87 25.22
CA ASP A 740 -16.33 -25.33 25.08
C ASP A 740 -14.92 -25.95 25.06
N PRO A 741 -14.54 -26.78 26.05
CA PRO A 741 -13.22 -27.38 26.12
C PRO A 741 -12.95 -28.35 24.96
N SER A 742 -13.98 -28.90 24.30
CA SER A 742 -13.80 -29.89 23.22
C SER A 742 -13.05 -29.32 22.00
N ASN A 743 -13.18 -28.01 21.75
CA ASN A 743 -12.53 -27.30 20.66
C ASN A 743 -11.03 -27.08 20.88
N TYR A 744 -10.56 -27.11 22.12
CA TYR A 744 -9.21 -26.68 22.51
C TYR A 744 -8.39 -27.74 23.24
N TYR A 745 -9.03 -28.58 24.06
CA TYR A 745 -8.38 -29.61 24.87
C TYR A 745 -8.79 -31.00 24.40
N LYS A 746 -7.91 -31.63 23.63
CA LYS A 746 -8.07 -33.04 23.24
C LYS A 746 -7.46 -33.95 24.32
N PRO A 747 -8.08 -35.09 24.66
CA PRO A 747 -7.46 -36.05 25.57
C PRO A 747 -6.12 -36.56 25.02
N GLY A 748 -5.20 -36.92 25.91
CA GLY A 748 -3.93 -37.56 25.54
C GLY A 748 -4.13 -38.88 24.79
N ASP A 749 -3.13 -39.30 24.02
CA ASP A 749 -3.15 -40.61 23.36
C ASP A 749 -3.11 -41.70 24.43
N SER A 750 -4.05 -42.65 24.36
CA SER A 750 -4.16 -43.83 25.23
C SER A 750 -2.86 -44.63 25.43
N ARG A 751 -1.91 -44.51 24.49
CA ARG A 751 -0.59 -45.15 24.54
C ARG A 751 0.41 -44.45 25.47
N THR A 752 0.07 -43.28 26.00
CA THR A 752 0.91 -42.54 26.97
C THR A 752 0.41 -42.72 28.40
N ARG A 753 1.27 -43.17 29.31
CA ARG A 753 0.94 -43.34 30.74
C ARG A 753 0.61 -41.96 31.37
N GLY A 754 -0.65 -41.76 31.77
CA GLY A 754 -1.13 -40.56 32.46
C GLY A 754 -2.43 -40.01 31.87
N GLY A 755 -3.59 -40.57 32.28
CA GLY A 755 -4.91 -40.23 31.74
C GLY A 755 -5.39 -38.80 32.01
N HIS A 756 -4.74 -38.08 32.93
CA HIS A 756 -5.04 -36.69 33.27
C HIS A 756 -4.44 -35.65 32.31
N ARG A 757 -3.59 -36.06 31.35
CA ARG A 757 -2.85 -35.17 30.46
C ARG A 757 -3.65 -34.73 29.22
N ILE A 758 -3.47 -33.48 28.85
CA ILE A 758 -4.07 -32.86 27.65
C ILE A 758 -3.08 -33.01 26.48
N HIS A 759 -3.59 -33.30 25.27
CA HIS A 759 -2.75 -33.42 24.08
C HIS A 759 -2.00 -32.10 23.78
N GLN A 760 -0.68 -32.13 23.92
CA GLN A 760 0.17 -30.97 23.60
C GLN A 760 0.48 -30.91 22.10
N GLN A 761 -0.20 -30.02 21.39
CA GLN A 761 0.03 -29.78 19.96
C GLN A 761 1.46 -29.26 19.71
N ARG A 762 2.16 -29.85 18.73
CA ARG A 762 3.46 -29.33 18.26
C ARG A 762 3.27 -27.97 17.58
N THR A 763 4.04 -26.97 18.02
CA THR A 763 3.96 -25.59 17.50
C THR A 763 5.28 -25.19 16.85
N LEU A 764 5.20 -24.60 15.64
CA LEU A 764 6.36 -24.15 14.85
C LEU A 764 6.55 -22.62 14.87
N LYS A 765 5.61 -21.87 15.46
CA LYS A 765 5.62 -20.40 15.53
C LYS A 765 5.47 -19.95 16.98
N ASP A 766 6.40 -19.13 17.46
CA ASP A 766 6.44 -18.69 18.87
C ASP A 766 5.19 -17.92 19.31
N GLN A 767 4.61 -17.10 18.43
CA GLN A 767 3.35 -16.38 18.70
C GLN A 767 2.22 -17.34 19.10
N TYR A 768 2.13 -18.51 18.46
CA TYR A 768 1.14 -19.52 18.81
C TYR A 768 1.59 -20.35 20.02
N ARG A 769 2.88 -20.70 20.11
CA ARG A 769 3.50 -21.41 21.26
C ARG A 769 3.27 -20.70 22.59
N TYR A 770 3.31 -19.36 22.61
CA TYR A 770 3.11 -18.54 23.81
C TYR A 770 1.68 -18.00 23.96
N SER A 771 0.78 -18.29 23.01
CA SER A 771 -0.66 -18.02 23.17
C SER A 771 -1.27 -18.87 24.29
N PHE A 772 -2.47 -18.49 24.77
CA PHE A 772 -3.09 -19.04 25.98
C PHE A 772 -3.12 -20.58 25.99
N PHE A 773 -3.78 -21.24 25.02
CA PHE A 773 -4.03 -22.69 25.07
C PHE A 773 -2.77 -23.57 24.93
N PRO A 774 -1.83 -23.34 23.97
CA PRO A 774 -0.63 -24.18 23.86
C PRO A 774 0.32 -23.99 25.05
N ARG A 775 0.34 -22.79 25.64
CA ARG A 775 1.13 -22.48 26.83
C ARG A 775 0.50 -23.08 28.10
N SER A 776 -0.80 -22.88 28.32
CA SER A 776 -1.51 -23.46 29.47
C SER A 776 -1.47 -24.98 29.43
N THR A 777 -1.62 -25.61 28.25
CA THR A 777 -1.51 -27.07 28.08
C THR A 777 -0.15 -27.61 28.51
N ARG A 778 0.94 -26.90 28.19
CA ARG A 778 2.30 -27.29 28.62
C ARG A 778 2.45 -27.21 30.14
N GLU A 779 1.96 -26.12 30.74
CA GLU A 779 2.03 -25.88 32.19
C GLU A 779 1.05 -26.78 32.97
N TRP A 780 -0.05 -27.21 32.35
CA TRP A 780 -1.03 -28.16 32.89
C TRP A 780 -0.46 -29.58 32.95
N ASN A 781 0.23 -30.02 31.89
CA ASN A 781 0.80 -31.36 31.81
C ASN A 781 1.99 -31.61 32.77
N THR A 782 2.49 -30.55 33.42
CA THR A 782 3.47 -30.59 34.51
C THR A 782 2.84 -30.60 35.90
N LEU A 783 1.52 -30.45 36.03
CA LEU A 783 0.82 -30.57 37.32
C LEU A 783 0.72 -32.04 37.75
N PRO A 784 0.73 -32.33 39.07
CA PRO A 784 0.46 -33.67 39.58
C PRO A 784 -1.01 -34.05 39.36
N GLU A 785 -1.28 -35.36 39.25
CA GLU A 785 -2.61 -35.90 38.98
C GLU A 785 -3.67 -35.35 39.95
N LYS A 786 -3.37 -35.38 41.26
CA LYS A 786 -4.20 -34.84 42.36
C LYS A 786 -4.64 -33.38 42.14
N ALA A 787 -3.81 -32.54 41.52
CA ALA A 787 -4.20 -31.17 41.16
C ALA A 787 -5.13 -31.18 39.94
N THR A 788 -4.77 -31.92 38.88
CA THR A 788 -5.55 -31.98 37.64
C THR A 788 -6.92 -32.67 37.76
N THR A 789 -7.17 -33.40 38.85
CA THR A 789 -8.44 -34.07 39.17
C THR A 789 -9.14 -33.51 40.41
N ALA A 790 -8.76 -32.31 40.87
CA ALA A 790 -9.49 -31.59 41.92
C ALA A 790 -10.98 -31.46 41.54
N ALA A 791 -11.87 -31.57 42.53
CA ALA A 791 -13.32 -31.49 42.30
C ALA A 791 -13.80 -30.04 42.30
N THR A 792 -13.18 -29.18 43.12
CA THR A 792 -13.53 -27.76 43.24
C THR A 792 -12.44 -26.83 42.72
N LEU A 793 -12.85 -25.62 42.31
CA LEU A 793 -11.92 -24.57 41.91
C LEU A 793 -10.99 -24.13 43.06
N GLU A 794 -11.44 -24.29 44.31
CA GLU A 794 -10.71 -23.92 45.52
C GLU A 794 -9.62 -24.93 45.85
N GLU A 795 -9.94 -26.23 45.83
CA GLU A 795 -8.94 -27.32 45.88
C GLU A 795 -7.87 -27.14 44.79
N PHE A 796 -8.28 -26.80 43.56
CA PHE A 796 -7.35 -26.54 42.48
C PHE A 796 -6.43 -25.34 42.80
N LYS A 797 -7.00 -24.18 43.16
CA LYS A 797 -6.24 -22.98 43.53
C LYS A 797 -5.28 -23.22 44.69
N ALA A 798 -5.67 -24.04 45.67
CA ALA A 798 -4.83 -24.44 46.81
C ALA A 798 -3.64 -25.29 46.33
N SER A 799 -3.88 -26.28 45.46
CA SER A 799 -2.83 -27.15 44.90
C SER A 799 -1.77 -26.39 44.08
N LEU A 800 -2.13 -25.26 43.45
CA LEU A 800 -1.20 -24.39 42.72
C LEU A 800 -0.29 -23.55 43.62
N THR A 801 -0.43 -23.62 44.94
CA THR A 801 0.43 -22.88 45.90
C THR A 801 1.76 -23.60 46.16
N ILE A 802 1.88 -24.87 45.73
CA ILE A 802 3.04 -25.74 45.92
C ILE A 802 3.66 -26.10 44.55
N LEU A 803 3.82 -25.11 43.66
CA LEU A 803 4.39 -25.33 42.33
C LEU A 803 5.93 -25.21 42.35
N PRO A 804 6.68 -26.22 41.86
CA PRO A 804 8.14 -26.15 41.75
C PRO A 804 8.62 -24.99 40.85
N GLU A 805 9.76 -24.39 41.19
CA GLU A 805 10.37 -23.28 40.43
C GLU A 805 10.58 -23.57 38.94
N ALA A 806 10.78 -24.86 38.60
CA ALA A 806 10.95 -25.37 37.23
C ALA A 806 9.86 -24.94 36.24
N LEU A 807 8.65 -24.60 36.71
CA LEU A 807 7.54 -24.14 35.88
C LEU A 807 7.70 -22.70 35.35
N THR A 808 8.55 -21.88 35.98
CA THR A 808 8.73 -20.46 35.62
C THR A 808 9.61 -20.25 34.38
N GLY A 809 10.36 -21.27 33.96
CA GLY A 809 11.26 -21.19 32.80
C GLY A 809 12.55 -20.40 33.04
N ALA A 810 12.95 -20.23 34.30
CA ALA A 810 14.14 -19.45 34.69
C ALA A 810 15.49 -20.14 34.38
N SER A 811 15.50 -21.42 34.01
CA SER A 811 16.68 -22.08 33.45
C SER A 811 16.71 -21.92 31.92
N HIS A 812 17.77 -21.28 31.41
CA HIS A 812 18.04 -20.96 30.00
C HIS A 812 17.39 -19.68 29.41
N THR A 813 17.85 -18.52 29.86
CA THR A 813 18.27 -17.40 28.96
C THR A 813 19.44 -16.67 29.59
#